data_AF-A0AAF6ANA3-F1
#
_entry.id   AF-A0AAF6ANA3-F1
#
_cell.length_a   1.000
_cell.length_b   1.000
_cell.length_c   1.000
_cell.angle_alpha   90.00
_cell.angle_beta   90.00
_cell.angle_gamma   90.00
#
_symmetry.space_group_name_H-M   'P 1'
#
loop_
_entity.id
_entity.type
_entity.pdbx_description
1 polymer ?
#
loop_
_entity_poly.entity_id
_entity_poly.type
_entity_poly.pdbx_seq_one_letter_code
_entity_poly.pdbx_strand_id
1 'polypeptide(L)'
;MEITHQELDNLLNNLKQVEKYSQEIKSEIAINRRKTYAAEESMSAAEKHKKDQDLQIGLMQTRLKHQYEKQALLRAQLQVQERETKLANVALSEAGTEMESITAEKKQVAIQWQSSLLVLSRCDEALQGLIDAIANQKEQEKSVEVEKESYKKAIRKEQEAAEKQQAILRKIDREMKAVQKQMQAAIAKRLAYYEQYRKLVVSLEQIEAAVKKLKVERTHLETVIKVHEREFTRQSEGTHELEHKILENLVEHISLEKKAAHNTMHSIAKLRGLAKKEDMIATEIQFDLARIRVDVLSVHAYNENIKQAMNAVNNEVEEKLSHIGKVQTEIRKRHAEIEMKTKEIDRLNKTYFKLTANMQAGDQTPWEHIISNMKYEILKITRSSSEKQKRWLLMQTALINIVTTTNDLTESYQKKAVERITLSQRKVRVDTQSEAIKKFTKELEKRVATKQGVILRLNDMVAKNSTLEELLKNENANMQAANYAHLKDLGRDLVALEEKIREMTAEKSYANKHLDELEHHAMLWKYKITFELKTQAQIDPNVGRAVITALQKQCDRLRLTHDGLALVREKLISGLENRVANRSVIDTKVKAMIQRKGFDGPASIEANLIKGCADFRRATKETDKASERIDGQLDALDERRNKVKAEAEHLAFKIQTFVKQQEELRMSLRYECNQKTLELLATALQHRRCRRYEELRNNKWSVHIKSTVEDELAETNTKCCLLVKVVQILMPELPNLQYKLDTLALQLSLATGDVTHPS
;
A
#
# COMPACT_ATOMS: atom_id res chain seq x y z
N MET A 1 -117.09 68.75 195.34
CA MET A 1 -116.20 69.30 194.30
C MET A 1 -114.99 68.39 194.26
N GLU A 2 -114.91 67.46 193.31
CA GLU A 2 -113.86 66.40 193.35
C GLU A 2 -113.54 65.79 191.97
N ILE A 3 -114.52 65.77 191.05
CA ILE A 3 -114.35 65.22 189.68
C ILE A 3 -113.34 66.03 188.84
N THR A 4 -113.23 67.34 189.06
CA THR A 4 -112.55 68.30 188.15
C THR A 4 -111.02 68.25 188.15
N HIS A 5 -110.36 67.50 189.04
CA HIS A 5 -108.89 67.47 189.11
C HIS A 5 -108.25 66.31 188.33
N GLN A 6 -108.85 65.12 188.30
CA GLN A 6 -108.25 63.95 187.62
C GLN A 6 -108.33 64.03 186.08
N GLU A 7 -109.23 64.84 185.53
CA GLU A 7 -109.29 65.12 184.09
C GLU A 7 -108.04 65.90 183.61
N LEU A 8 -107.46 66.74 184.47
CA LEU A 8 -106.33 67.60 184.14
C LEU A 8 -105.01 66.83 183.95
N ASP A 9 -104.69 65.89 184.84
CA ASP A 9 -103.47 65.08 184.75
C ASP A 9 -103.48 64.14 183.53
N ASN A 10 -104.67 63.62 183.17
CA ASN A 10 -104.86 62.82 181.97
C ASN A 10 -104.61 63.65 180.70
N LEU A 11 -105.11 64.88 180.64
CA LEU A 11 -104.85 65.81 179.53
C LEU A 11 -103.34 66.13 179.40
N LEU A 12 -102.63 66.33 180.52
CA LEU A 12 -101.21 66.69 180.51
C LEU A 12 -100.30 65.54 180.06
N ASN A 13 -100.63 64.30 180.41
CA ASN A 13 -99.93 63.12 179.88
C ASN A 13 -100.19 62.90 178.38
N ASN A 14 -101.45 63.05 177.94
CA ASN A 14 -101.81 62.97 176.51
C ASN A 14 -101.02 64.01 175.68
N LEU A 15 -100.87 65.24 176.18
CA LEU A 15 -100.12 66.30 175.50
C LEU A 15 -98.65 65.92 175.26
N LYS A 16 -97.95 65.38 176.27
CA LYS A 16 -96.55 64.90 176.13
C LYS A 16 -96.42 63.75 175.13
N GLN A 17 -97.42 62.88 175.02
CA GLN A 17 -97.42 61.77 174.06
C GLN A 17 -97.59 62.29 172.62
N VAL A 18 -98.44 63.31 172.43
CA VAL A 18 -98.61 64.02 171.15
C VAL A 18 -97.34 64.78 170.74
N GLU A 19 -96.62 65.41 171.68
CA GLU A 19 -95.36 66.11 171.37
C GLU A 19 -94.27 65.17 170.84
N LYS A 20 -94.12 63.97 171.45
CA LYS A 20 -93.18 62.95 170.94
C LYS A 20 -93.55 62.49 169.53
N TYR A 21 -94.82 62.12 169.30
CA TYR A 21 -95.31 61.80 167.96
C TYR A 21 -95.06 62.93 166.95
N SER A 22 -95.22 64.19 167.37
CA SER A 22 -94.91 65.35 166.52
C SER A 22 -93.43 65.44 166.12
N GLN A 23 -92.50 65.10 167.01
CA GLN A 23 -91.07 65.06 166.69
C GLN A 23 -90.70 63.87 165.79
N GLU A 24 -91.23 62.68 166.07
CA GLU A 24 -91.00 61.48 165.26
C GLU A 24 -91.51 61.68 163.83
N ILE A 25 -92.76 62.14 163.66
CA ILE A 25 -93.34 62.48 162.35
C ILE A 25 -92.51 63.55 161.61
N LYS A 26 -92.00 64.58 162.29
CA LYS A 26 -91.10 65.58 161.67
C LYS A 26 -89.80 64.93 161.16
N SER A 27 -89.24 63.96 161.89
CA SER A 27 -88.04 63.22 161.47
C SER A 27 -88.32 62.31 160.27
N GLU A 28 -89.44 61.59 160.24
CA GLU A 28 -89.84 60.76 159.10
C GLU A 28 -90.14 61.59 157.86
N ILE A 29 -90.81 62.74 157.99
CA ILE A 29 -91.04 63.67 156.88
C ILE A 29 -89.71 64.19 156.32
N ALA A 30 -88.72 64.47 157.17
CA ALA A 30 -87.39 64.89 156.72
C ALA A 30 -86.63 63.77 155.98
N ILE A 31 -86.72 62.52 156.48
CA ILE A 31 -86.12 61.34 155.83
C ILE A 31 -86.83 61.06 154.48
N ASN A 32 -88.16 61.10 154.44
CA ASN A 32 -88.93 60.85 153.23
C ASN A 32 -88.71 61.96 152.19
N ARG A 33 -88.60 63.24 152.58
CA ARG A 33 -88.20 64.32 151.67
C ARG A 33 -86.80 64.09 151.07
N ARG A 34 -85.83 63.62 151.85
CA ARG A 34 -84.50 63.24 151.33
C ARG A 34 -84.57 62.05 150.37
N LYS A 35 -85.40 61.04 150.66
CA LYS A 35 -85.63 59.91 149.75
C LYS A 35 -86.31 60.35 148.45
N THR A 36 -87.31 61.23 148.49
CA THR A 36 -87.96 61.73 147.27
C THR A 36 -87.00 62.58 146.44
N TYR A 37 -86.22 63.49 147.03
CA TYR A 37 -85.25 64.28 146.26
C TYR A 37 -84.13 63.41 145.66
N ALA A 38 -83.63 62.39 146.37
CA ALA A 38 -82.64 61.46 145.81
C ALA A 38 -83.23 60.59 144.68
N ALA A 39 -84.51 60.21 144.78
CA ALA A 39 -85.22 59.51 143.71
C ALA A 39 -85.49 60.41 142.48
N GLU A 40 -85.84 61.67 142.72
CA GLU A 40 -86.08 62.70 141.69
C GLU A 40 -84.79 63.08 140.95
N GLU A 41 -83.67 63.23 141.67
CA GLU A 41 -82.33 63.42 141.09
C GLU A 41 -81.90 62.21 140.25
N SER A 42 -82.09 60.99 140.76
CA SER A 42 -81.81 59.74 140.04
C SER A 42 -82.69 59.59 138.78
N MET A 43 -83.98 59.95 138.87
CA MET A 43 -84.91 59.96 137.74
C MET A 43 -84.50 61.00 136.69
N SER A 44 -84.10 62.21 137.10
CA SER A 44 -83.62 63.26 136.21
C SER A 44 -82.32 62.85 135.48
N ALA A 45 -81.41 62.19 136.19
CA ALA A 45 -80.19 61.63 135.59
C ALA A 45 -80.50 60.51 134.58
N ALA A 46 -81.45 59.61 134.89
CA ALA A 46 -81.90 58.56 133.98
C ALA A 46 -82.61 59.14 132.74
N GLU A 47 -83.47 60.14 132.90
CA GLU A 47 -84.09 60.88 131.79
C GLU A 47 -83.05 61.54 130.88
N LYS A 48 -82.01 62.17 131.44
CA LYS A 48 -80.95 62.81 130.67
C LYS A 48 -80.18 61.77 129.85
N HIS A 49 -79.74 60.68 130.48
CA HIS A 49 -79.04 59.60 129.79
C HIS A 49 -79.92 58.96 128.70
N LYS A 50 -81.23 58.85 128.90
CA LYS A 50 -82.17 58.38 127.89
C LYS A 50 -82.29 59.35 126.70
N LYS A 51 -82.36 60.67 126.94
CA LYS A 51 -82.34 61.71 125.89
C LYS A 51 -81.04 61.67 125.08
N ASP A 52 -79.90 61.48 125.74
CA ASP A 52 -78.58 61.34 125.09
C ASP A 52 -78.52 60.06 124.22
N GLN A 53 -79.05 58.92 124.70
CA GLN A 53 -79.20 57.68 123.93
C GLN A 53 -80.11 57.85 122.71
N ASP A 54 -81.27 58.49 122.85
CA ASP A 54 -82.22 58.65 121.76
C ASP A 54 -81.71 59.60 120.67
N LEU A 55 -80.93 60.63 121.06
CA LEU A 55 -80.16 61.45 120.12
C LEU A 55 -79.12 60.61 119.36
N GLN A 56 -78.36 59.76 120.07
CA GLN A 56 -77.38 58.87 119.44
C GLN A 56 -78.03 57.87 118.47
N ILE A 57 -79.20 57.32 118.82
CA ILE A 57 -79.99 56.44 117.96
C ILE A 57 -80.47 57.20 116.71
N GLY A 58 -80.97 58.43 116.85
CA GLY A 58 -81.39 59.26 115.71
C GLY A 58 -80.23 59.59 114.74
N LEU A 59 -79.04 59.89 115.28
CA LEU A 59 -77.82 60.08 114.49
C LEU A 59 -77.40 58.79 113.77
N MET A 60 -77.44 57.64 114.45
CA MET A 60 -77.14 56.34 113.84
C MET A 60 -78.14 55.97 112.75
N GLN A 61 -79.44 56.16 112.95
CA GLN A 61 -80.48 55.91 111.95
C GLN A 61 -80.30 56.80 110.71
N THR A 62 -79.95 58.08 110.91
CA THR A 62 -79.69 59.02 109.81
C THR A 62 -78.45 58.61 109.01
N ARG A 63 -77.37 58.22 109.70
CA ARG A 63 -76.15 57.67 109.06
C ARG A 63 -76.44 56.36 108.32
N LEU A 64 -77.30 55.50 108.87
CA LEU A 64 -77.70 54.23 108.26
C LEU A 64 -78.46 54.45 106.94
N LYS A 65 -79.44 55.38 106.93
CA LYS A 65 -80.17 55.78 105.71
C LYS A 65 -79.20 56.26 104.63
N HIS A 66 -78.30 57.17 104.96
CA HIS A 66 -77.31 57.69 104.01
C HIS A 66 -76.37 56.60 103.44
N GLN A 67 -75.99 55.59 104.23
CA GLN A 67 -75.22 54.44 103.71
C GLN A 67 -76.05 53.54 102.79
N TYR A 68 -77.35 53.33 103.06
CA TYR A 68 -78.24 52.60 102.16
C TYR A 68 -78.48 53.35 100.84
N GLU A 69 -78.70 54.67 100.88
CA GLU A 69 -78.80 55.54 99.70
C GLU A 69 -77.53 55.45 98.85
N LYS A 70 -76.35 55.55 99.47
CA LYS A 70 -75.06 55.40 98.79
C LYS A 70 -74.88 53.99 98.22
N GLN A 71 -75.30 52.94 98.94
CA GLN A 71 -75.25 51.56 98.46
C GLN A 71 -76.18 51.34 97.26
N ALA A 72 -77.37 51.95 97.25
CA ALA A 72 -78.30 51.89 96.13
C ALA A 72 -77.74 52.61 94.89
N LEU A 73 -77.17 53.81 95.06
CA LEU A 73 -76.53 54.55 93.98
C LEU A 73 -75.35 53.78 93.37
N LEU A 74 -74.46 53.23 94.20
CA LEU A 74 -73.31 52.44 93.72
C LEU A 74 -73.74 51.15 93.01
N ARG A 75 -74.81 50.48 93.48
CA ARG A 75 -75.41 49.33 92.78
C ARG A 75 -75.98 49.72 91.42
N ALA A 76 -76.68 50.85 91.32
CA ALA A 76 -77.20 51.35 90.05
C ALA A 76 -76.08 51.71 89.07
N GLN A 77 -75.04 52.41 89.52
CA GLN A 77 -73.86 52.73 88.72
C GLN A 77 -73.14 51.47 88.21
N LEU A 78 -72.92 50.47 89.08
CA LEU A 78 -72.32 49.19 88.70
C LEU A 78 -73.18 48.45 87.67
N GLN A 79 -74.51 48.43 87.82
CA GLN A 79 -75.40 47.82 86.84
C GLN A 79 -75.39 48.53 85.47
N VAL A 80 -75.21 49.85 85.45
CA VAL A 80 -75.04 50.61 84.19
C VAL A 80 -73.69 50.28 83.55
N GLN A 81 -72.59 50.33 84.31
CA GLN A 81 -71.25 49.98 83.82
C GLN A 81 -71.16 48.54 83.32
N GLU A 82 -71.82 47.58 83.97
CA GLU A 82 -71.96 46.21 83.46
C GLU A 82 -72.69 46.12 82.12
N ARG A 83 -73.68 46.99 81.86
CA ARG A 83 -74.40 47.01 80.57
C ARG A 83 -73.56 47.67 79.48
N GLU A 84 -72.92 48.80 79.80
CA GLU A 84 -72.03 49.52 78.89
C GLU A 84 -70.83 48.66 78.47
N THR A 85 -70.19 47.96 79.41
CA THR A 85 -69.09 47.03 79.09
C THR A 85 -69.55 45.80 78.31
N LYS A 86 -70.75 45.25 78.56
CA LYS A 86 -71.33 44.17 77.74
C LYS A 86 -71.60 44.64 76.31
N LEU A 87 -72.15 45.84 76.11
CA LEU A 87 -72.37 46.43 74.79
C LEU A 87 -71.05 46.72 74.06
N ALA A 88 -70.04 47.26 74.76
CA ALA A 88 -68.71 47.50 74.20
C ALA A 88 -68.03 46.18 73.77
N ASN A 89 -68.17 45.11 74.55
CA ASN A 89 -67.63 43.79 74.21
C ASN A 89 -68.34 43.17 72.99
N VAL A 90 -69.65 43.37 72.82
CA VAL A 90 -70.37 42.95 71.60
C VAL A 90 -69.88 43.73 70.39
N ALA A 91 -69.80 45.06 70.47
CA ALA A 91 -69.29 45.90 69.38
C ALA A 91 -67.83 45.58 69.00
N LEU A 92 -66.99 45.23 69.98
CA LEU A 92 -65.63 44.73 69.73
C LEU A 92 -65.62 43.37 69.03
N SER A 93 -66.54 42.46 69.37
CA SER A 93 -66.69 41.17 68.69
C SER A 93 -67.17 41.34 67.24
N GLU A 94 -68.15 42.20 67.01
CA GLU A 94 -68.69 42.51 65.67
C GLU A 94 -67.61 43.14 64.79
N ALA A 95 -66.89 44.15 65.31
CA ALA A 95 -65.74 44.74 64.64
C ALA A 95 -64.60 43.74 64.37
N GLY A 96 -64.43 42.74 65.25
CA GLY A 96 -63.54 41.60 65.05
C GLY A 96 -63.95 40.78 63.83
N THR A 97 -65.21 40.36 63.75
CA THR A 97 -65.74 39.58 62.61
C THR A 97 -65.70 40.33 61.29
N GLU A 98 -65.98 41.65 61.29
CA GLU A 98 -65.85 42.50 60.10
C GLU A 98 -64.39 42.64 59.65
N MET A 99 -63.45 42.79 60.60
CA MET A 99 -62.02 42.80 60.30
C MET A 99 -61.57 41.47 59.68
N GLU A 100 -62.03 40.33 60.21
CA GLU A 100 -61.74 39.01 59.64
C GLU A 100 -62.27 38.88 58.21
N SER A 101 -63.53 39.27 57.96
CA SER A 101 -64.15 39.33 56.63
C SER A 101 -63.32 40.15 55.64
N ILE A 102 -62.95 41.38 56.02
CA ILE A 102 -62.10 42.27 55.21
C ILE A 102 -60.71 41.65 54.94
N THR A 103 -60.14 40.86 55.86
CA THR A 103 -58.89 40.13 55.56
C THR A 103 -59.07 38.95 54.61
N ALA A 104 -60.24 38.31 54.60
CA ALA A 104 -60.57 37.25 53.64
C ALA A 104 -60.72 37.82 52.22
N GLU A 105 -61.48 38.89 52.05
CA GLU A 105 -61.61 39.59 50.76
C GLU A 105 -60.25 40.05 50.22
N LYS A 106 -59.41 40.67 51.05
CA LYS A 106 -58.06 41.11 50.65
C LYS A 106 -57.19 39.95 50.17
N LYS A 107 -57.28 38.76 50.80
CA LYS A 107 -56.59 37.54 50.34
C LYS A 107 -57.15 37.07 48.99
N GLN A 108 -58.48 37.07 48.83
CA GLN A 108 -59.13 36.65 47.58
C GLN A 108 -58.75 37.56 46.40
N VAL A 109 -58.79 38.88 46.58
CA VAL A 109 -58.39 39.86 45.56
C VAL A 109 -56.91 39.73 45.21
N ALA A 110 -56.04 39.49 46.20
CA ALA A 110 -54.61 39.23 45.94
C ALA A 110 -54.39 37.96 45.10
N ILE A 111 -55.12 36.87 45.38
CA ILE A 111 -55.05 35.62 44.61
C ILE A 111 -55.60 35.82 43.19
N GLN A 112 -56.70 36.55 43.02
CA GLN A 112 -57.26 36.89 41.70
C GLN A 112 -56.27 37.73 40.88
N TRP A 113 -55.63 38.73 41.49
CA TRP A 113 -54.64 39.57 40.82
C TRP A 113 -53.36 38.78 40.45
N GLN A 114 -52.88 37.90 41.33
CA GLN A 114 -51.78 36.97 41.02
C GLN A 114 -52.12 36.05 39.85
N SER A 115 -53.35 35.53 39.78
CA SER A 115 -53.84 34.72 38.67
C SER A 115 -53.87 35.51 37.36
N SER A 116 -54.40 36.74 37.37
CA SER A 116 -54.38 37.64 36.20
C SER A 116 -52.96 37.97 35.73
N LEU A 117 -52.03 38.21 36.66
CA LEU A 117 -50.62 38.47 36.34
C LEU A 117 -49.94 37.25 35.72
N LEU A 118 -50.25 36.04 36.19
CA LEU A 118 -49.74 34.78 35.62
C LEU A 118 -50.31 34.52 34.21
N VAL A 119 -51.56 34.90 33.94
CA VAL A 119 -52.13 34.87 32.58
C VAL A 119 -51.40 35.85 31.66
N LEU A 120 -51.14 37.09 32.12
CA LEU A 120 -50.37 38.07 31.34
C LEU A 120 -48.94 37.58 31.06
N SER A 121 -48.22 37.06 32.06
CA SER A 121 -46.88 36.46 31.88
C SER A 121 -46.87 35.39 30.78
N ARG A 122 -47.89 34.52 30.74
CA ARG A 122 -48.03 33.50 29.68
C ARG A 122 -48.34 34.08 28.31
N CYS A 123 -49.08 35.19 28.23
CA CYS A 123 -49.29 35.91 26.98
C CYS A 123 -47.98 36.55 26.50
N ASP A 124 -47.20 37.15 27.39
CA ASP A 124 -45.90 37.74 27.07
C ASP A 124 -44.86 36.69 26.67
N GLU A 125 -44.81 35.54 27.35
CA GLU A 125 -44.01 34.36 26.95
C GLU A 125 -44.40 33.86 25.56
N ALA A 126 -45.69 33.78 25.25
CA ALA A 126 -46.18 33.37 23.92
C ALA A 126 -45.85 34.40 22.83
N LEU A 127 -45.96 35.70 23.13
CA LEU A 127 -45.56 36.78 22.22
C LEU A 127 -44.05 36.78 21.96
N GLN A 128 -43.22 36.58 22.99
CA GLN A 128 -41.77 36.46 22.83
C GLN A 128 -41.42 35.22 22.00
N GLY A 129 -42.06 34.07 22.25
CA GLY A 129 -41.89 32.87 21.43
C GLY A 129 -42.23 33.07 19.95
N LEU A 130 -43.25 33.89 19.64
CA LEU A 130 -43.57 34.28 18.26
C LEU A 130 -42.53 35.25 17.67
N ILE A 131 -42.01 36.19 18.45
CA ILE A 131 -40.93 37.11 18.03
C ILE A 131 -39.65 36.32 17.72
N ASP A 132 -39.27 35.38 18.57
CA ASP A 132 -38.10 34.51 18.40
C ASP A 132 -38.28 33.57 17.21
N ALA A 133 -39.48 33.01 17.00
CA ALA A 133 -39.79 32.24 15.80
C ALA A 133 -39.64 33.07 14.51
N ILE A 134 -40.12 34.33 14.50
CA ILE A 134 -39.95 35.26 13.37
C ILE A 134 -38.48 35.64 13.17
N ALA A 135 -37.69 35.78 14.23
CA ALA A 135 -36.25 36.04 14.14
C ALA A 135 -35.50 34.84 13.53
N ASN A 136 -35.75 33.63 14.05
CA ASN A 136 -35.19 32.38 13.54
C ASN A 136 -35.56 32.14 12.07
N GLN A 137 -36.82 32.40 11.68
CA GLN A 137 -37.26 32.25 10.29
C GLN A 137 -36.51 33.21 9.34
N LYS A 138 -36.24 34.44 9.77
CA LYS A 138 -35.44 35.43 9.01
C LYS A 138 -33.95 35.09 8.97
N GLU A 139 -33.43 34.31 9.91
CA GLU A 139 -32.06 33.78 9.84
C GLU A 139 -31.97 32.58 8.90
N GLN A 140 -32.95 31.66 8.96
CA GLN A 140 -33.07 30.56 7.99
C GLN A 140 -33.23 31.08 6.56
N GLU A 141 -34.05 32.10 6.32
CA GLU A 141 -34.21 32.75 5.02
C GLU A 141 -32.88 33.29 4.47
N LYS A 142 -32.06 33.93 5.33
CA LYS A 142 -30.71 34.38 4.97
C LYS A 142 -29.76 33.21 4.69
N SER A 143 -29.79 32.13 5.48
CA SER A 143 -29.00 30.93 5.21
C SER A 143 -29.36 30.33 3.85
N VAL A 144 -30.66 30.21 3.55
CA VAL A 144 -31.15 29.69 2.27
C VAL A 144 -30.75 30.58 1.10
N GLU A 145 -30.76 31.92 1.20
CA GLU A 145 -30.26 32.77 0.12
C GLU A 145 -28.73 32.69 -0.04
N VAL A 146 -27.97 32.53 1.04
CA VAL A 146 -26.51 32.30 0.99
C VAL A 146 -26.20 30.94 0.34
N GLU A 147 -26.91 29.88 0.72
CA GLU A 147 -26.83 28.56 0.09
C GLU A 147 -27.19 28.63 -1.38
N LYS A 148 -28.32 29.26 -1.73
CA LYS A 148 -28.79 29.50 -3.10
C LYS A 148 -27.77 30.29 -3.94
N GLU A 149 -27.08 31.27 -3.36
CA GLU A 149 -25.98 31.98 -4.03
C GLU A 149 -24.71 31.11 -4.15
N SER A 150 -24.45 30.20 -3.21
CA SER A 150 -23.41 29.18 -3.34
C SER A 150 -23.72 28.16 -4.44
N TYR A 151 -24.98 27.70 -4.55
CA TYR A 151 -25.45 26.82 -5.60
C TYR A 151 -25.42 27.52 -6.96
N LYS A 152 -25.81 28.80 -7.07
CA LYS A 152 -25.61 29.63 -8.28
C LYS A 152 -24.14 29.63 -8.74
N LYS A 153 -23.19 29.74 -7.80
CA LYS A 153 -21.74 29.69 -8.09
C LYS A 153 -21.26 28.29 -8.46
N ALA A 154 -21.78 27.23 -7.84
CA ALA A 154 -21.50 25.85 -8.20
C ALA A 154 -22.01 25.51 -9.61
N ILE A 155 -23.27 25.85 -9.90
CA ILE A 155 -23.89 25.68 -11.23
C ILE A 155 -23.08 26.40 -12.32
N ARG A 156 -22.61 27.63 -12.08
CA ARG A 156 -21.73 28.33 -13.04
C ARG A 156 -20.41 27.61 -13.28
N LYS A 157 -19.76 27.09 -12.23
CA LYS A 157 -18.52 26.30 -12.38
C LYS A 157 -18.77 25.01 -13.16
N GLU A 158 -19.90 24.35 -12.93
CA GLU A 158 -20.27 23.12 -13.63
C GLU A 158 -20.65 23.40 -15.09
N GLN A 159 -21.32 24.53 -15.37
CA GLN A 159 -21.57 25.01 -16.74
C GLN A 159 -20.25 25.29 -17.48
N GLU A 160 -19.30 26.00 -16.86
CA GLU A 160 -17.97 26.20 -17.42
C GLU A 160 -17.22 24.87 -17.66
N ALA A 161 -17.37 23.89 -16.77
CA ALA A 161 -16.76 22.57 -16.91
C ALA A 161 -17.39 21.78 -18.08
N ALA A 162 -18.72 21.79 -18.18
CA ALA A 162 -19.47 21.19 -19.26
C ALA A 162 -19.16 21.83 -20.62
N GLU A 163 -18.99 23.16 -20.68
CA GLU A 163 -18.54 23.87 -21.89
C GLU A 163 -17.11 23.44 -22.30
N LYS A 164 -16.17 23.36 -21.34
CA LYS A 164 -14.80 22.86 -21.58
C LYS A 164 -14.82 21.42 -22.09
N GLN A 165 -15.62 20.54 -21.47
CA GLN A 165 -15.78 19.15 -21.91
C GLN A 165 -16.46 19.05 -23.28
N GLN A 166 -17.45 19.89 -23.58
CA GLN A 166 -18.09 19.94 -24.90
C GLN A 166 -17.13 20.45 -25.98
N ALA A 167 -16.24 21.40 -25.66
CA ALA A 167 -15.17 21.84 -26.55
C ALA A 167 -14.16 20.70 -26.83
N ILE A 168 -13.79 19.92 -25.81
CA ILE A 168 -12.94 18.73 -25.95
C ILE A 168 -13.64 17.66 -26.82
N LEU A 169 -14.93 17.37 -26.59
CA LEU A 169 -15.71 16.44 -27.41
C LEU A 169 -15.81 16.91 -28.87
N ARG A 170 -16.00 18.21 -29.12
CA ARG A 170 -15.96 18.80 -30.47
C ARG A 170 -14.57 18.71 -31.12
N LYS A 171 -13.49 18.72 -30.34
CA LYS A 171 -12.11 18.49 -30.83
C LYS A 171 -11.90 17.02 -31.21
N ILE A 172 -12.28 16.10 -30.33
CA ILE A 172 -12.19 14.65 -30.55
C ILE A 172 -13.06 14.22 -31.75
N ASP A 173 -14.26 14.78 -31.93
CA ASP A 173 -15.11 14.50 -33.10
C ASP A 173 -14.46 14.96 -34.43
N ARG A 174 -13.80 16.12 -34.44
CA ARG A 174 -13.02 16.60 -35.61
C ARG A 174 -11.83 15.68 -35.90
N GLU A 175 -11.11 15.27 -34.86
CA GLU A 175 -9.95 14.37 -34.96
C GLU A 175 -10.39 12.98 -35.45
N MET A 176 -11.47 12.43 -34.90
CA MET A 176 -12.08 11.18 -35.32
C MET A 176 -12.50 11.23 -36.80
N LYS A 177 -13.15 12.32 -37.24
CA LYS A 177 -13.52 12.52 -38.65
C LYS A 177 -12.30 12.67 -39.57
N ALA A 178 -11.22 13.31 -39.10
CA ALA A 178 -9.96 13.40 -39.83
C ALA A 178 -9.28 12.02 -39.97
N VAL A 179 -9.19 11.25 -38.88
CA VAL A 179 -8.66 9.88 -38.88
C VAL A 179 -9.52 8.94 -39.72
N GLN A 180 -10.85 9.06 -39.67
CA GLN A 180 -11.75 8.28 -40.51
C GLN A 180 -11.53 8.58 -42.01
N LYS A 181 -11.34 9.85 -42.39
CA LYS A 181 -11.01 10.25 -43.76
C LYS A 181 -9.61 9.74 -44.19
N GLN A 182 -8.62 9.78 -43.29
CA GLN A 182 -7.30 9.19 -43.54
C GLN A 182 -7.37 7.66 -43.72
N MET A 183 -8.16 6.97 -42.89
CA MET A 183 -8.39 5.53 -42.99
C MET A 183 -9.10 5.15 -44.30
N GLN A 184 -10.12 5.91 -44.71
CA GLN A 184 -10.76 5.74 -46.03
C GLN A 184 -9.77 5.93 -47.18
N ALA A 185 -8.91 6.96 -47.11
CA ALA A 185 -7.85 7.17 -48.11
C ALA A 185 -6.80 6.04 -48.10
N ALA A 186 -6.46 5.48 -46.94
CA ALA A 186 -5.55 4.33 -46.82
C ALA A 186 -6.17 3.05 -47.40
N ILE A 187 -7.46 2.80 -47.14
CA ILE A 187 -8.22 1.69 -47.73
C ILE A 187 -8.28 1.83 -49.26
N ALA A 188 -8.58 3.03 -49.77
CA ALA A 188 -8.59 3.29 -51.22
C ALA A 188 -7.22 3.04 -51.87
N LYS A 189 -6.12 3.51 -51.26
CA LYS A 189 -4.76 3.19 -51.70
C LYS A 189 -4.47 1.69 -51.67
N ARG A 190 -4.86 0.99 -50.60
CA ARG A 190 -4.68 -0.46 -50.45
C ARG A 190 -5.46 -1.24 -51.53
N LEU A 191 -6.69 -0.83 -51.85
CA LEU A 191 -7.47 -1.44 -52.93
C LEU A 191 -6.83 -1.19 -54.31
N ALA A 192 -6.32 0.01 -54.56
CA ALA A 192 -5.58 0.31 -55.79
C ALA A 192 -4.31 -0.55 -55.92
N TYR A 193 -3.55 -0.75 -54.83
CA TYR A 193 -2.40 -1.65 -54.82
C TYR A 193 -2.79 -3.13 -54.99
N TYR A 194 -3.89 -3.60 -54.41
CA TYR A 194 -4.39 -4.96 -54.65
C TYR A 194 -4.79 -5.19 -56.12
N GLU A 195 -5.43 -4.22 -56.76
CA GLU A 195 -5.81 -4.31 -58.18
C GLU A 195 -4.58 -4.20 -59.11
N GLN A 196 -3.55 -3.43 -58.74
CA GLN A 196 -2.24 -3.45 -59.42
C GLN A 196 -1.53 -4.80 -59.26
N TYR A 197 -1.48 -5.34 -58.03
CA TYR A 197 -0.90 -6.66 -57.74
C TYR A 197 -1.63 -7.77 -58.51
N ARG A 198 -2.96 -7.75 -58.54
CA ARG A 198 -3.78 -8.69 -59.31
C ARG A 198 -3.47 -8.65 -60.82
N LYS A 199 -3.29 -7.45 -61.39
CA LYS A 199 -2.87 -7.28 -62.79
C LYS A 199 -1.47 -7.83 -63.04
N LEU A 200 -0.53 -7.60 -62.11
CA LEU A 200 0.81 -8.18 -62.18
C LEU A 200 0.77 -9.72 -62.11
N VAL A 201 -0.01 -10.31 -61.20
CA VAL A 201 -0.20 -11.78 -61.12
C VAL A 201 -0.74 -12.34 -62.43
N VAL A 202 -1.82 -11.78 -62.98
CA VAL A 202 -2.38 -12.25 -64.27
C VAL A 202 -1.37 -12.09 -65.42
N SER A 203 -0.58 -11.00 -65.44
CA SER A 203 0.49 -10.85 -66.45
C SER A 203 1.64 -11.86 -66.25
N LEU A 204 1.94 -12.24 -65.02
CA LEU A 204 2.97 -13.22 -64.68
C LEU A 204 2.49 -14.63 -65.04
N GLU A 205 1.22 -14.98 -64.80
CA GLU A 205 0.61 -16.22 -65.28
C GLU A 205 0.65 -16.34 -66.80
N GLN A 206 0.38 -15.23 -67.52
CA GLN A 206 0.50 -15.17 -68.99
C GLN A 206 1.95 -15.34 -69.46
N ILE A 207 2.92 -14.69 -68.81
CA ILE A 207 4.35 -14.84 -69.10
C ILE A 207 4.81 -16.27 -68.79
N GLU A 208 4.39 -16.87 -67.67
CA GLU A 208 4.68 -18.27 -67.36
C GLU A 208 4.10 -19.23 -68.39
N ALA A 209 2.86 -19.00 -68.85
CA ALA A 209 2.24 -19.80 -69.90
C ALA A 209 3.01 -19.68 -71.22
N ALA A 210 3.47 -18.48 -71.59
CA ALA A 210 4.32 -18.25 -72.74
C ALA A 210 5.69 -18.95 -72.59
N VAL A 211 6.34 -18.84 -71.42
CA VAL A 211 7.61 -19.54 -71.12
C VAL A 211 7.44 -21.06 -71.12
N LYS A 212 6.31 -21.60 -70.68
CA LYS A 212 5.99 -23.04 -70.76
C LYS A 212 5.85 -23.49 -72.22
N LYS A 213 5.17 -22.72 -73.07
CA LYS A 213 5.11 -22.97 -74.53
C LYS A 213 6.50 -22.90 -75.18
N LEU A 214 7.23 -21.81 -74.98
CA LEU A 214 8.59 -21.62 -75.50
C LEU A 214 9.58 -22.70 -75.02
N LYS A 215 9.39 -23.27 -73.82
CA LYS A 215 10.17 -24.43 -73.36
C LYS A 215 9.83 -25.70 -74.14
N VAL A 216 8.55 -25.97 -74.42
CA VAL A 216 8.12 -27.12 -75.24
C VAL A 216 8.61 -26.96 -76.68
N GLU A 217 8.44 -25.78 -77.26
CA GLU A 217 8.96 -25.42 -78.59
C GLU A 217 10.48 -25.56 -78.64
N ARG A 218 11.21 -25.09 -77.61
CA ARG A 218 12.65 -25.31 -77.48
C ARG A 218 12.99 -26.80 -77.41
N THR A 219 12.32 -27.62 -76.59
CA THR A 219 12.66 -29.06 -76.53
C THR A 219 12.31 -29.79 -77.83
N HIS A 220 11.28 -29.34 -78.55
CA HIS A 220 10.98 -29.84 -79.89
C HIS A 220 12.06 -29.43 -80.90
N LEU A 221 12.50 -28.16 -80.89
CA LEU A 221 13.62 -27.70 -81.71
C LEU A 221 14.93 -28.41 -81.34
N GLU A 222 15.19 -28.71 -80.06
CA GLU A 222 16.33 -29.53 -79.65
C GLU A 222 16.24 -30.99 -80.12
N THR A 223 15.04 -31.58 -80.24
CA THR A 223 14.91 -32.93 -80.84
C THR A 223 15.01 -32.88 -82.36
N VAL A 224 14.49 -31.85 -83.02
CA VAL A 224 14.68 -31.63 -84.47
C VAL A 224 16.15 -31.36 -84.78
N ILE A 225 16.84 -30.53 -84.00
CA ILE A 225 18.30 -30.33 -84.10
C ILE A 225 19.02 -31.65 -83.88
N LYS A 226 18.70 -32.46 -82.87
CA LYS A 226 19.34 -33.79 -82.68
C LYS A 226 19.03 -34.80 -83.78
N VAL A 227 17.91 -34.67 -84.49
CA VAL A 227 17.61 -35.46 -85.69
C VAL A 227 18.46 -34.95 -86.86
N HIS A 228 18.46 -33.65 -87.12
CA HIS A 228 19.28 -33.03 -88.16
C HIS A 228 20.79 -33.14 -87.89
N GLU A 229 21.24 -33.22 -86.64
CA GLU A 229 22.63 -33.51 -86.25
C GLU A 229 22.99 -34.95 -86.62
N ARG A 230 22.09 -35.92 -86.45
CA ARG A 230 22.30 -37.33 -86.87
C ARG A 230 22.19 -37.51 -88.39
N GLU A 231 21.26 -36.79 -89.02
CA GLU A 231 21.17 -36.72 -90.48
C GLU A 231 22.40 -36.03 -91.06
N PHE A 232 22.91 -34.99 -90.39
CA PHE A 232 24.15 -34.30 -90.74
C PHE A 232 25.38 -35.15 -90.44
N THR A 233 25.48 -35.91 -89.35
CA THR A 233 26.62 -36.84 -89.18
C THR A 233 26.56 -37.97 -90.20
N ARG A 234 25.37 -38.52 -90.50
CA ARG A 234 25.24 -39.53 -91.57
C ARG A 234 25.51 -38.95 -92.96
N GLN A 235 25.11 -37.70 -93.22
CA GLN A 235 25.49 -36.97 -94.42
C GLN A 235 26.97 -36.60 -94.40
N SER A 236 27.59 -36.35 -93.25
CA SER A 236 29.01 -36.03 -93.09
C SER A 236 29.88 -37.28 -93.22
N GLU A 237 29.39 -38.44 -92.80
CA GLU A 237 29.99 -39.75 -93.08
C GLU A 237 29.87 -40.06 -94.58
N GLY A 238 28.68 -39.87 -95.17
CA GLY A 238 28.47 -40.00 -96.61
C GLY A 238 29.25 -38.97 -97.44
N THR A 239 29.42 -37.75 -96.96
CA THR A 239 30.27 -36.73 -97.58
C THR A 239 31.72 -36.88 -97.18
N HIS A 240 32.10 -37.63 -96.15
CA HIS A 240 33.51 -38.01 -95.92
C HIS A 240 33.89 -39.24 -96.76
N GLU A 241 32.98 -40.16 -97.04
CA GLU A 241 33.19 -41.20 -98.05
C GLU A 241 33.22 -40.61 -99.46
N LEU A 242 32.34 -39.65 -99.76
CA LEU A 242 32.40 -38.90 -101.02
C LEU A 242 33.60 -37.95 -101.03
N GLU A 243 33.95 -37.24 -99.96
CA GLU A 243 35.17 -36.41 -99.86
C GLU A 243 36.43 -37.26 -99.87
N HIS A 244 36.42 -38.53 -99.46
CA HIS A 244 37.59 -39.38 -99.62
C HIS A 244 37.80 -39.73 -101.09
N LYS A 245 36.74 -40.16 -101.79
CA LYS A 245 36.72 -40.38 -103.25
C LYS A 245 36.97 -39.07 -104.02
N ILE A 246 36.46 -37.95 -103.52
CA ILE A 246 36.61 -36.62 -104.10
C ILE A 246 37.97 -36.03 -103.73
N LEU A 247 38.64 -36.44 -102.64
CA LEU A 247 40.05 -36.08 -102.32
C LEU A 247 41.05 -36.96 -103.06
N GLU A 248 40.70 -38.20 -103.43
CA GLU A 248 41.41 -38.89 -104.51
C GLU A 248 41.31 -38.01 -105.78
N ASN A 249 40.08 -37.66 -106.20
CA ASN A 249 39.84 -36.81 -107.36
C ASN A 249 40.23 -35.31 -107.19
N LEU A 250 40.59 -34.83 -105.99
CA LEU A 250 41.03 -33.44 -105.72
C LEU A 250 42.49 -33.34 -105.29
N VAL A 251 43.16 -34.45 -104.96
CA VAL A 251 44.60 -34.53 -105.17
C VAL A 251 44.90 -34.43 -106.68
N GLU A 252 43.98 -34.88 -107.54
CA GLU A 252 44.00 -34.61 -108.99
C GLU A 252 43.53 -33.19 -109.41
N HIS A 253 42.77 -32.46 -108.57
CA HIS A 253 42.10 -31.19 -108.97
C HIS A 253 42.29 -29.96 -108.06
N ILE A 254 43.02 -30.01 -106.93
CA ILE A 254 43.31 -28.81 -106.11
C ILE A 254 44.40 -27.95 -106.77
N SER A 255 43.96 -27.18 -107.76
CA SER A 255 44.54 -25.89 -108.08
C SER A 255 43.47 -24.82 -107.89
N LEU A 256 43.75 -23.81 -107.05
CA LEU A 256 42.90 -22.64 -106.80
C LEU A 256 41.60 -22.96 -106.00
N GLU A 257 40.97 -22.04 -105.25
CA GLU A 257 41.28 -20.65 -104.94
C GLU A 257 40.81 -20.25 -103.52
N LYS A 258 41.20 -19.08 -103.00
CA LYS A 258 41.00 -18.71 -101.57
C LYS A 258 40.78 -17.20 -101.37
N LYS A 259 39.52 -16.72 -101.29
CA LYS A 259 39.23 -15.26 -101.17
C LYS A 259 37.94 -14.78 -100.47
N ALA A 260 37.02 -15.64 -100.03
CA ALA A 260 35.67 -15.20 -99.60
C ALA A 260 35.56 -14.61 -98.17
N ALA A 261 36.48 -14.92 -97.25
CA ALA A 261 36.22 -14.81 -95.80
C ALA A 261 36.36 -13.40 -95.17
N HIS A 262 36.85 -12.38 -95.87
CA HIS A 262 37.29 -11.13 -95.23
C HIS A 262 36.15 -10.12 -94.96
N ASN A 263 35.17 -10.02 -95.85
CA ASN A 263 34.24 -8.89 -95.88
C ASN A 263 33.16 -8.92 -94.77
N THR A 264 32.83 -10.10 -94.24
CA THR A 264 31.78 -10.27 -93.22
C THR A 264 32.19 -9.72 -91.85
N MET A 265 33.49 -9.80 -91.51
CA MET A 265 34.00 -9.44 -90.18
C MET A 265 33.96 -7.94 -89.91
N HIS A 266 34.16 -7.10 -90.94
CA HIS A 266 34.25 -5.65 -90.79
C HIS A 266 32.89 -5.02 -90.40
N SER A 267 31.78 -5.52 -90.96
CA SER A 267 30.43 -5.02 -90.70
C SER A 267 30.01 -5.17 -89.23
N ILE A 268 30.39 -6.28 -88.59
CA ILE A 268 30.01 -6.62 -87.21
C ILE A 268 30.67 -5.67 -86.19
N ALA A 269 31.92 -5.24 -86.45
CA ALA A 269 32.63 -4.30 -85.58
C ALA A 269 31.94 -2.93 -85.51
N LYS A 270 31.37 -2.46 -86.63
CA LYS A 270 30.78 -1.12 -86.74
C LYS A 270 29.48 -0.97 -85.92
N LEU A 271 28.64 -2.01 -85.89
CA LEU A 271 27.39 -2.01 -85.11
C LEU A 271 27.65 -2.00 -83.59
N ARG A 272 28.64 -2.76 -83.11
CA ARG A 272 29.01 -2.79 -81.68
C ARG A 272 29.52 -1.45 -81.16
N GLY A 273 30.05 -0.58 -82.03
CA GLY A 273 30.52 0.76 -81.68
C GLY A 273 29.41 1.82 -81.53
N LEU A 274 28.18 1.53 -81.95
CA LEU A 274 27.03 2.44 -81.82
C LEU A 274 26.27 2.21 -80.51
N ALA A 275 25.83 0.98 -80.25
CA ALA A 275 25.07 0.63 -79.04
C ALA A 275 25.78 1.08 -77.75
N LYS A 276 27.11 0.89 -77.66
CA LYS A 276 27.92 1.29 -76.51
C LYS A 276 27.98 2.81 -76.25
N LYS A 277 27.61 3.64 -77.24
CA LYS A 277 27.44 5.10 -77.04
C LYS A 277 26.06 5.45 -76.50
N GLU A 278 25.02 4.76 -76.98
CA GLU A 278 23.64 4.96 -76.54
C GLU A 278 23.46 4.51 -75.08
N ASP A 279 24.07 3.38 -74.69
CA ASP A 279 24.16 2.93 -73.30
C ASP A 279 24.78 3.99 -72.37
N MET A 280 25.85 4.66 -72.83
CA MET A 280 26.58 5.66 -72.04
C MET A 280 25.72 6.91 -71.78
N ILE A 281 25.07 7.43 -72.82
CA ILE A 281 24.13 8.56 -72.72
C ILE A 281 22.95 8.20 -71.80
N ALA A 282 22.44 6.96 -71.86
CA ALA A 282 21.39 6.50 -70.97
C ALA A 282 21.82 6.49 -69.49
N THR A 283 23.09 6.20 -69.18
CA THR A 283 23.59 6.30 -67.79
C THR A 283 23.78 7.73 -67.32
N GLU A 284 24.24 8.65 -68.18
CA GLU A 284 24.38 10.07 -67.84
C GLU A 284 23.03 10.70 -67.48
N ILE A 285 21.99 10.45 -68.28
CA ILE A 285 20.61 10.92 -68.02
C ILE A 285 20.06 10.36 -66.70
N GLN A 286 20.41 9.13 -66.31
CA GLN A 286 19.99 8.56 -65.03
C GLN A 286 20.69 9.23 -63.83
N PHE A 287 21.96 9.62 -63.97
CA PHE A 287 22.66 10.37 -62.92
C PHE A 287 22.07 11.78 -62.72
N ASP A 288 21.80 12.53 -63.79
CA ASP A 288 21.17 13.85 -63.67
C ASP A 288 19.73 13.76 -63.15
N LEU A 289 18.95 12.74 -63.54
CA LEU A 289 17.62 12.50 -62.97
C LEU A 289 17.69 12.22 -61.45
N ALA A 290 18.67 11.44 -61.00
CA ALA A 290 18.87 11.15 -59.58
C ALA A 290 19.27 12.41 -58.80
N ARG A 291 20.18 13.22 -59.35
CA ARG A 291 20.62 14.52 -58.79
C ARG A 291 19.47 15.51 -58.67
N ILE A 292 18.72 15.74 -59.74
CA ILE A 292 17.53 16.61 -59.72
C ILE A 292 16.51 16.14 -58.67
N ARG A 293 16.34 14.82 -58.47
CA ARG A 293 15.45 14.30 -57.43
C ARG A 293 15.96 14.57 -56.00
N VAL A 294 17.27 14.60 -55.78
CA VAL A 294 17.86 15.03 -54.49
C VAL A 294 17.67 16.53 -54.29
N ASP A 295 17.91 17.35 -55.30
CA ASP A 295 17.73 18.81 -55.24
C ASP A 295 16.26 19.18 -54.96
N VAL A 296 15.30 18.50 -55.60
CA VAL A 296 13.85 18.67 -55.34
C VAL A 296 13.49 18.29 -53.89
N LEU A 297 14.07 17.21 -53.34
CA LEU A 297 13.83 16.82 -51.94
C LEU A 297 14.46 17.81 -50.95
N SER A 298 15.65 18.34 -51.25
CA SER A 298 16.33 19.38 -50.48
C SER A 298 15.50 20.67 -50.43
N VAL A 299 15.00 21.13 -51.59
CA VAL A 299 14.10 22.27 -51.71
C VAL A 299 12.76 22.01 -50.99
N HIS A 300 12.25 20.77 -50.98
CA HIS A 300 11.05 20.44 -50.21
C HIS A 300 11.28 20.56 -48.70
N ALA A 301 12.40 20.03 -48.18
CA ALA A 301 12.76 20.13 -46.77
C ALA A 301 12.99 21.58 -46.35
N TYR A 302 13.65 22.39 -47.19
CA TYR A 302 13.86 23.82 -46.95
C TYR A 302 12.53 24.60 -46.89
N ASN A 303 11.60 24.33 -47.83
CA ASN A 303 10.26 24.94 -47.80
C ASN A 303 9.45 24.51 -46.58
N GLU A 304 9.54 23.25 -46.13
CA GLU A 304 8.83 22.78 -44.95
C GLU A 304 9.38 23.41 -43.66
N ASN A 305 10.70 23.60 -43.57
CA ASN A 305 11.34 24.35 -42.48
C ASN A 305 10.89 25.82 -42.46
N ILE A 306 10.77 26.47 -43.63
CA ILE A 306 10.22 27.84 -43.73
C ILE A 306 8.76 27.89 -43.27
N LYS A 307 7.91 26.92 -43.65
CA LYS A 307 6.53 26.84 -43.14
C LYS A 307 6.49 26.67 -41.61
N GLN A 308 7.36 25.84 -41.05
CA GLN A 308 7.45 25.65 -39.59
C GLN A 308 7.87 26.95 -38.87
N ALA A 309 8.87 27.67 -39.41
CA ALA A 309 9.27 28.97 -38.89
C ALA A 309 8.15 30.03 -39.01
N MET A 310 7.45 30.08 -40.15
CA MET A 310 6.33 31.00 -40.37
C MET A 310 5.13 30.70 -39.44
N ASN A 311 4.84 29.42 -39.20
CA ASN A 311 3.84 29.00 -38.23
C ASN A 311 4.24 29.36 -36.79
N ALA A 312 5.53 29.25 -36.43
CA ALA A 312 6.02 29.66 -35.12
C ALA A 312 5.85 31.19 -34.89
N VAL A 313 6.18 32.00 -35.90
CA VAL A 313 5.96 33.46 -35.85
C VAL A 313 4.47 33.81 -35.78
N ASN A 314 3.61 33.14 -36.56
CA ASN A 314 2.16 33.34 -36.48
C ASN A 314 1.60 32.99 -35.09
N ASN A 315 2.06 31.89 -34.47
CA ASN A 315 1.68 31.52 -33.11
C ASN A 315 2.10 32.58 -32.09
N GLU A 316 3.33 33.12 -32.19
CA GLU A 316 3.75 34.22 -31.30
C GLU A 316 2.90 35.48 -31.48
N VAL A 317 2.51 35.82 -32.72
CA VAL A 317 1.59 36.94 -32.99
C VAL A 317 0.21 36.69 -32.38
N GLU A 318 -0.36 35.48 -32.50
CA GLU A 318 -1.61 35.12 -31.82
C GLU A 318 -1.49 35.20 -30.28
N GLU A 319 -0.36 34.80 -29.71
CA GLU A 319 -0.10 34.95 -28.27
C GLU A 319 0.00 36.43 -27.84
N LYS A 320 0.69 37.30 -28.62
CA LYS A 320 0.72 38.74 -28.33
C LYS A 320 -0.68 39.35 -28.44
N LEU A 321 -1.47 38.99 -29.46
CA LEU A 321 -2.85 39.46 -29.63
C LEU A 321 -3.75 38.97 -28.47
N SER A 322 -3.58 37.73 -28.02
CA SER A 322 -4.26 37.19 -26.83
C SER A 322 -3.89 37.95 -25.55
N HIS A 323 -2.62 38.36 -25.40
CA HIS A 323 -2.17 39.20 -24.30
C HIS A 323 -2.77 40.62 -24.36
N ILE A 324 -2.75 41.28 -25.53
CA ILE A 324 -3.39 42.58 -25.76
C ILE A 324 -4.90 42.52 -25.43
N GLY A 325 -5.60 41.46 -25.86
CA GLY A 325 -7.01 41.25 -25.53
C GLY A 325 -7.27 41.17 -24.03
N LYS A 326 -6.43 40.47 -23.27
CA LYS A 326 -6.52 40.40 -21.80
C LYS A 326 -6.38 41.79 -21.18
N VAL A 327 -5.34 42.54 -21.55
CA VAL A 327 -5.10 43.92 -21.07
C VAL A 327 -6.29 44.85 -21.41
N GLN A 328 -6.85 44.77 -22.62
CA GLN A 328 -8.04 45.54 -22.99
C GLN A 328 -9.27 45.19 -22.13
N THR A 329 -9.50 43.91 -21.78
CA THR A 329 -10.60 43.55 -20.86
C THR A 329 -10.39 44.06 -19.44
N GLU A 330 -9.15 44.16 -18.98
CA GLU A 330 -8.82 44.71 -17.66
C GLU A 330 -9.02 46.23 -17.61
N ILE A 331 -8.57 46.96 -18.64
CA ILE A 331 -8.83 48.40 -18.80
C ILE A 331 -10.34 48.69 -18.76
N ARG A 332 -11.17 47.89 -19.45
CA ARG A 332 -12.64 48.03 -19.42
C ARG A 332 -13.24 47.81 -18.03
N LYS A 333 -12.74 46.84 -17.26
CA LYS A 333 -13.18 46.61 -15.86
C LYS A 333 -12.88 47.81 -14.98
N ARG A 334 -11.67 48.38 -15.08
CA ARG A 334 -11.27 49.56 -14.28
C ARG A 334 -12.10 50.81 -14.59
N HIS A 335 -12.50 51.02 -15.84
CA HIS A 335 -13.41 52.13 -16.19
C HIS A 335 -14.79 51.98 -15.52
N ALA A 336 -15.37 50.78 -15.51
CA ALA A 336 -16.66 50.52 -14.86
C ALA A 336 -16.62 50.73 -13.33
N GLU A 337 -15.50 50.40 -12.67
CA GLU A 337 -15.31 50.65 -11.23
C GLU A 337 -15.31 52.15 -10.88
N ILE A 338 -14.80 53.01 -11.76
CA ILE A 338 -14.76 54.48 -11.57
C ILE A 338 -16.15 55.09 -11.74
N GLU A 339 -16.90 54.66 -12.75
CA GLU A 339 -18.24 55.17 -13.04
C GLU A 339 -19.23 54.90 -11.89
N MET A 340 -19.12 53.73 -11.25
CA MET A 340 -19.95 53.35 -10.10
C MET A 340 -19.67 54.22 -8.86
N LYS A 341 -18.41 54.54 -8.58
CA LYS A 341 -18.03 55.39 -7.43
C LYS A 341 -18.52 56.83 -7.57
N THR A 342 -18.65 57.32 -8.80
CA THR A 342 -19.13 58.69 -9.09
C THR A 342 -20.59 58.87 -8.67
N LYS A 343 -21.44 57.86 -8.94
CA LYS A 343 -22.91 57.95 -8.78
C LYS A 343 -23.40 57.94 -7.33
N GLU A 344 -22.61 57.48 -6.38
CA GLU A 344 -23.00 57.45 -4.95
C GLU A 344 -22.88 58.83 -4.29
N ILE A 345 -21.95 59.68 -4.75
CA ILE A 345 -21.70 61.02 -4.18
C ILE A 345 -22.92 61.93 -4.35
N ASP A 346 -23.56 61.91 -5.53
CA ASP A 346 -24.76 62.71 -5.84
C ASP A 346 -25.97 62.42 -4.94
N ARG A 347 -26.03 61.20 -4.37
CA ARG A 347 -27.15 60.75 -3.55
C ARG A 347 -27.21 61.47 -2.19
N LEU A 348 -26.05 61.68 -1.57
CA LEU A 348 -25.94 62.21 -0.21
C LEU A 348 -26.34 63.70 -0.12
N ASN A 349 -26.07 64.48 -1.17
CA ASN A 349 -26.36 65.92 -1.17
C ASN A 349 -27.86 66.28 -1.14
N LYS A 350 -28.76 65.34 -1.50
CA LYS A 350 -30.21 65.60 -1.62
C LYS A 350 -31.02 65.46 -0.33
N THR A 351 -30.45 64.90 0.73
CA THR A 351 -31.20 64.63 1.98
C THR A 351 -31.21 65.83 2.95
N TYR A 352 -30.20 66.69 2.90
CA TYR A 352 -29.98 67.79 3.85
C TYR A 352 -31.08 68.87 3.84
N PHE A 353 -31.72 69.11 2.69
CA PHE A 353 -32.51 70.32 2.42
C PHE A 353 -33.94 70.38 3.03
N LYS A 354 -34.38 69.42 3.85
CA LYS A 354 -35.81 69.16 4.11
C LYS A 354 -36.37 69.54 5.51
N LEU A 355 -35.61 70.18 6.41
CA LEU A 355 -35.87 70.10 7.86
C LEU A 355 -36.31 71.39 8.62
N THR A 356 -36.57 72.53 7.96
CA THR A 356 -36.63 73.86 8.64
C THR A 356 -37.98 74.61 8.48
N ALA A 357 -38.84 74.65 9.52
CA ALA A 357 -40.28 75.04 9.44
C ALA A 357 -40.78 76.10 10.50
N ASN A 358 -42.10 76.17 10.76
CA ASN A 358 -42.85 77.35 11.26
C ASN A 358 -43.87 77.09 12.41
N MET A 359 -44.35 78.14 13.11
CA MET A 359 -45.10 78.07 14.40
C MET A 359 -45.98 79.33 14.75
N GLN A 360 -46.69 79.27 15.91
CA GLN A 360 -47.32 80.34 16.77
C GLN A 360 -48.80 80.79 16.58
N ALA A 361 -49.47 81.20 17.70
CA ALA A 361 -50.87 81.72 17.82
C ALA A 361 -51.18 82.34 19.24
N GLY A 362 -52.33 83.04 19.41
CA GLY A 362 -52.91 83.62 20.67
C GLY A 362 -54.01 84.67 20.36
N ASP A 363 -54.85 85.26 21.24
CA ASP A 363 -55.25 85.04 22.65
C ASP A 363 -56.66 85.72 22.93
N GLN A 364 -57.17 85.94 24.17
CA GLN A 364 -58.60 86.33 24.43
C GLN A 364 -58.94 87.46 25.48
N THR A 365 -60.01 87.33 26.30
CA THR A 365 -60.85 88.45 26.86
C THR A 365 -60.78 88.75 28.38
N PRO A 366 -61.24 89.95 28.86
CA PRO A 366 -60.86 90.47 30.18
C PRO A 366 -61.96 91.05 31.13
N TRP A 367 -63.27 91.00 30.85
CA TRP A 367 -64.27 91.55 31.81
C TRP A 367 -64.61 90.55 32.93
N GLU A 368 -64.54 89.27 32.60
CA GLU A 368 -64.85 88.08 33.39
C GLU A 368 -63.98 87.90 34.67
N HIS A 369 -63.22 88.93 35.08
CA HIS A 369 -62.15 88.90 36.07
C HIS A 369 -62.56 88.47 37.49
N ILE A 370 -63.73 88.84 38.02
CA ILE A 370 -64.13 88.41 39.38
C ILE A 370 -64.49 86.92 39.40
N ILE A 371 -65.23 86.47 38.38
CA ILE A 371 -65.52 85.04 38.17
C ILE A 371 -64.21 84.29 37.89
N SER A 372 -63.29 84.89 37.14
CA SER A 372 -61.94 84.36 36.90
C SER A 372 -61.13 84.29 38.21
N ASN A 373 -61.25 85.25 39.13
CA ASN A 373 -60.53 85.27 40.40
C ASN A 373 -61.02 84.17 41.38
N MET A 374 -62.35 83.96 41.47
CA MET A 374 -62.88 82.82 42.23
C MET A 374 -62.54 81.48 41.55
N LYS A 375 -62.63 81.39 40.22
CA LYS A 375 -62.11 80.24 39.45
C LYS A 375 -60.62 80.04 39.66
N TYR A 376 -59.84 81.11 39.83
CA TYR A 376 -58.38 81.09 40.01
C TYR A 376 -57.99 80.55 41.38
N GLU A 377 -58.64 80.99 42.47
CA GLU A 377 -58.39 80.39 43.80
C GLU A 377 -58.85 78.92 43.85
N ILE A 378 -59.97 78.57 43.21
CA ILE A 378 -60.37 77.16 43.03
C ILE A 378 -59.31 76.40 42.24
N LEU A 379 -58.86 76.91 41.07
CA LEU A 379 -57.81 76.32 40.24
C LEU A 379 -56.48 76.18 40.99
N LYS A 380 -56.12 77.14 41.85
CA LYS A 380 -54.91 77.18 42.67
C LYS A 380 -54.94 76.12 43.77
N ILE A 381 -56.10 75.92 44.43
CA ILE A 381 -56.30 74.83 45.39
C ILE A 381 -56.32 73.47 44.68
N THR A 382 -57.05 73.34 43.56
CA THR A 382 -57.08 72.14 42.73
C THR A 382 -55.68 71.79 42.21
N ARG A 383 -54.90 72.78 41.78
CA ARG A 383 -53.50 72.63 41.36
C ARG A 383 -52.59 72.22 42.50
N SER A 384 -52.71 72.83 43.69
CA SER A 384 -51.98 72.40 44.89
C SER A 384 -52.28 70.95 45.28
N SER A 385 -53.55 70.54 45.18
CA SER A 385 -53.97 69.15 45.39
C SER A 385 -53.39 68.21 44.33
N SER A 386 -53.49 68.58 43.05
CA SER A 386 -52.92 67.83 41.91
C SER A 386 -51.39 67.70 41.99
N GLU A 387 -50.68 68.76 42.40
CA GLU A 387 -49.23 68.75 42.61
C GLU A 387 -48.84 67.85 43.80
N LYS A 388 -49.64 67.80 44.87
CA LYS A 388 -49.45 66.85 45.98
C LYS A 388 -49.74 65.40 45.56
N GLN A 389 -50.83 65.14 44.84
CA GLN A 389 -51.11 63.83 44.27
C GLN A 389 -49.99 63.39 43.31
N LYS A 390 -49.50 64.28 42.45
CA LYS A 390 -48.37 64.02 41.54
C LYS A 390 -47.08 63.69 42.30
N ARG A 391 -46.77 64.40 43.40
CA ARG A 391 -45.62 64.07 44.26
C ARG A 391 -45.79 62.73 44.97
N TRP A 392 -46.99 62.41 45.47
CA TRP A 392 -47.27 61.11 46.07
C TRP A 392 -47.17 59.96 45.05
N LEU A 393 -47.75 60.13 43.86
CA LEU A 393 -47.62 59.18 42.76
C LEU A 393 -46.17 58.97 42.35
N LEU A 394 -45.37 60.04 42.19
CA LEU A 394 -43.95 59.93 41.90
C LEU A 394 -43.18 59.18 42.99
N MET A 395 -43.48 59.41 44.27
CA MET A 395 -42.88 58.69 45.39
C MET A 395 -43.31 57.20 45.40
N GLN A 396 -44.58 56.91 45.11
CA GLN A 396 -45.10 55.55 45.04
C GLN A 396 -44.52 54.78 43.84
N THR A 397 -44.36 55.42 42.68
CA THR A 397 -43.66 54.85 41.52
C THR A 397 -42.18 54.62 41.84
N ALA A 398 -41.50 55.55 42.53
CA ALA A 398 -40.12 55.35 42.96
C ALA A 398 -39.99 54.17 43.94
N LEU A 399 -40.91 54.03 44.90
CA LEU A 399 -40.96 52.90 45.83
C LEU A 399 -41.21 51.58 45.10
N ILE A 400 -42.15 51.54 44.15
CA ILE A 400 -42.41 50.36 43.31
C ILE A 400 -41.15 50.00 42.50
N ASN A 401 -40.48 50.97 41.88
CA ASN A 401 -39.25 50.74 41.12
C ASN A 401 -38.11 50.21 42.01
N ILE A 402 -38.02 50.64 43.28
CA ILE A 402 -37.06 50.11 44.25
C ILE A 402 -37.43 48.66 44.64
N VAL A 403 -38.71 48.35 44.80
CA VAL A 403 -39.17 46.98 45.10
C VAL A 403 -38.97 46.04 43.90
N THR A 404 -39.26 46.47 42.67
CA THR A 404 -38.98 45.64 41.47
C THR A 404 -37.49 45.41 41.32
N THR A 405 -36.66 46.46 41.33
CA THR A 405 -35.19 46.30 41.20
C THR A 405 -34.58 45.47 42.34
N THR A 406 -35.15 45.50 43.55
CA THR A 406 -34.74 44.59 44.65
C THR A 406 -35.12 43.14 44.37
N ASN A 407 -36.30 42.88 43.81
CA ASN A 407 -36.73 41.55 43.39
C ASN A 407 -35.88 41.04 42.20
N ASP A 408 -35.65 41.87 41.18
CA ASP A 408 -34.81 41.57 40.01
C ASP A 408 -33.38 41.21 40.43
N LEU A 409 -32.81 41.96 41.38
CA LEU A 409 -31.48 41.69 41.93
C LEU A 409 -31.45 40.40 42.76
N THR A 410 -32.53 40.09 43.48
CA THR A 410 -32.68 38.85 44.26
C THR A 410 -32.81 37.63 43.35
N GLU A 411 -33.59 37.73 42.27
CA GLU A 411 -33.75 36.67 41.28
C GLU A 411 -32.45 36.47 40.49
N SER A 412 -31.75 37.55 40.12
CA SER A 412 -30.42 37.51 39.52
C SER A 412 -29.39 36.85 40.43
N TYR A 413 -29.41 37.15 41.74
CA TYR A 413 -28.57 36.46 42.73
C TYR A 413 -28.89 34.96 42.81
N GLN A 414 -30.16 34.56 42.80
CA GLN A 414 -30.56 33.14 42.79
C GLN A 414 -30.08 32.43 41.50
N LYS A 415 -30.28 33.05 40.33
CA LYS A 415 -29.77 32.57 39.03
C LYS A 415 -28.24 32.36 39.09
N LYS A 416 -27.49 33.33 39.62
CA LYS A 416 -26.02 33.23 39.78
C LYS A 416 -25.59 32.21 40.83
N ALA A 417 -26.38 31.99 41.89
CA ALA A 417 -26.11 30.96 42.89
C ALA A 417 -26.26 29.55 42.30
N VAL A 418 -27.28 29.31 41.47
CA VAL A 418 -27.48 28.06 40.72
C VAL A 418 -26.38 27.87 39.68
N GLU A 419 -26.07 28.89 38.88
CA GLU A 419 -24.99 28.85 37.88
C GLU A 419 -23.64 28.46 38.52
N ARG A 420 -23.31 29.02 39.69
CA ARG A 420 -22.12 28.66 40.47
C ARG A 420 -22.10 27.17 40.87
N ILE A 421 -23.25 26.59 41.24
CA ILE A 421 -23.36 25.15 41.56
C ILE A 421 -23.15 24.31 40.30
N THR A 422 -23.81 24.65 39.18
CA THR A 422 -23.65 23.94 37.90
C THR A 422 -22.22 24.02 37.36
N LEU A 423 -21.56 25.19 37.49
CA LEU A 423 -20.15 25.37 37.12
C LEU A 423 -19.21 24.55 38.03
N SER A 424 -19.49 24.45 39.34
CA SER A 424 -18.74 23.59 40.26
C SER A 424 -18.86 22.11 39.88
N GLN A 425 -20.07 21.63 39.60
CA GLN A 425 -20.31 20.27 39.11
C GLN A 425 -19.63 20.01 37.76
N ARG A 426 -19.68 20.98 36.84
CA ARG A 426 -18.97 20.91 35.55
C ARG A 426 -17.46 20.87 35.74
N LYS A 427 -16.89 21.64 36.68
CA LYS A 427 -15.47 21.58 37.03
C LYS A 427 -15.09 20.17 37.49
N VAL A 428 -15.79 19.59 38.47
CA VAL A 428 -15.50 18.23 38.97
C VAL A 428 -15.55 17.19 37.85
N ARG A 429 -16.51 17.30 36.91
CA ARG A 429 -16.57 16.45 35.71
C ARG A 429 -15.38 16.63 34.76
N VAL A 430 -14.90 17.85 34.56
CA VAL A 430 -13.74 18.14 33.71
C VAL A 430 -12.43 17.70 34.38
N ASP A 431 -12.30 17.90 35.69
CA ASP A 431 -11.13 17.48 36.46
C ASP A 431 -11.00 15.95 36.46
N THR A 432 -12.09 15.21 36.71
CA THR A 432 -12.11 13.74 36.64
C THR A 432 -11.83 13.20 35.23
N GLN A 433 -12.34 13.86 34.18
CA GLN A 433 -11.96 13.54 32.79
C GLN A 433 -10.48 13.84 32.52
N SER A 434 -9.93 14.95 33.03
CA SER A 434 -8.52 15.29 32.93
C SER A 434 -7.63 14.24 33.61
N GLU A 435 -8.02 13.75 34.78
CA GLU A 435 -7.32 12.65 35.46
C GLU A 435 -7.36 11.33 34.69
N ALA A 436 -8.50 10.98 34.09
CA ALA A 436 -8.62 9.79 33.24
C ALA A 436 -7.69 9.89 32.02
N ILE A 437 -7.66 11.05 31.35
CA ILE A 437 -6.75 11.31 30.22
C ILE A 437 -5.28 11.27 30.68
N LYS A 438 -4.94 11.84 31.83
CA LYS A 438 -3.57 11.78 32.42
C LYS A 438 -3.15 10.34 32.73
N LYS A 439 -4.05 9.49 33.25
CA LYS A 439 -3.80 8.06 33.47
C LYS A 439 -3.55 7.32 32.15
N PHE A 440 -4.43 7.50 31.17
CA PHE A 440 -4.29 6.90 29.84
C PHE A 440 -3.03 7.35 29.09
N THR A 441 -2.63 8.62 29.25
CA THR A 441 -1.38 9.16 28.69
C THR A 441 -0.16 8.47 29.30
N LYS A 442 -0.11 8.30 30.64
CA LYS A 442 0.94 7.54 31.33
C LYS A 442 1.00 6.07 30.94
N GLU A 443 -0.14 5.46 30.58
CA GLU A 443 -0.14 4.12 30.00
C GLU A 443 0.37 4.09 28.56
N LEU A 444 0.05 5.11 27.73
CA LEU A 444 0.61 5.25 26.39
C LEU A 444 2.13 5.45 26.45
N GLU A 445 2.63 6.31 27.34
CA GLU A 445 4.06 6.51 27.59
C GLU A 445 4.75 5.19 27.93
N LYS A 446 4.18 4.40 28.86
CA LYS A 446 4.67 3.03 29.17
C LYS A 446 4.64 2.10 27.95
N ARG A 447 3.56 2.12 27.15
CA ARG A 447 3.44 1.32 25.91
C ARG A 447 4.38 1.79 24.79
N VAL A 448 4.82 3.04 24.80
CA VAL A 448 5.85 3.57 23.89
C VAL A 448 7.24 3.15 24.37
N ALA A 449 7.54 3.27 25.67
CA ALA A 449 8.81 2.85 26.25
C ALA A 449 9.09 1.34 26.04
N THR A 450 8.08 0.47 26.21
CA THR A 450 8.25 -0.96 25.92
C THR A 450 8.48 -1.24 24.44
N LYS A 451 7.84 -0.50 23.52
CA LYS A 451 8.12 -0.57 22.08
C LYS A 451 9.52 -0.06 21.71
N GLN A 452 9.98 1.03 22.32
CA GLN A 452 11.36 1.52 22.16
C GLN A 452 12.36 0.46 22.64
N GLY A 453 12.10 -0.21 23.77
CA GLY A 453 12.89 -1.35 24.23
C GLY A 453 12.80 -2.62 23.37
N VAL A 454 11.87 -2.71 22.41
CA VAL A 454 11.88 -3.74 21.35
C VAL A 454 12.71 -3.25 20.16
N ILE A 455 12.55 -1.99 19.74
CA ILE A 455 13.31 -1.38 18.63
C ILE A 455 14.82 -1.41 18.92
N LEU A 456 15.25 -1.07 20.14
CA LEU A 456 16.67 -1.16 20.52
C LEU A 456 17.23 -2.59 20.37
N ARG A 457 16.50 -3.60 20.87
CA ARG A 457 16.92 -5.01 20.73
C ARG A 457 16.92 -5.50 19.28
N LEU A 458 16.01 -5.00 18.44
CA LEU A 458 16.03 -5.26 16.99
C LEU A 458 17.26 -4.61 16.33
N ASN A 459 17.60 -3.38 16.70
CA ASN A 459 18.81 -2.70 16.21
C ASN A 459 20.08 -3.46 16.66
N ASP A 460 20.15 -3.96 17.88
CA ASP A 460 21.26 -4.81 18.37
C ASP A 460 21.39 -6.10 17.55
N MET A 461 20.28 -6.71 17.14
CA MET A 461 20.27 -7.90 16.27
C MET A 461 20.67 -7.56 14.83
N VAL A 462 20.21 -6.44 14.28
CA VAL A 462 20.62 -5.95 12.95
C VAL A 462 22.11 -5.64 12.91
N ALA A 463 22.65 -5.00 13.95
CA ALA A 463 24.10 -4.73 14.06
C ALA A 463 24.91 -6.03 14.10
N LYS A 464 24.48 -7.03 14.87
CA LYS A 464 25.11 -8.36 14.91
C LYS A 464 25.07 -9.05 13.55
N ASN A 465 23.92 -9.04 12.87
CA ASN A 465 23.80 -9.61 11.52
C ASN A 465 24.73 -8.88 10.53
N SER A 466 24.80 -7.54 10.56
CA SER A 466 25.73 -6.77 9.74
C SER A 466 27.19 -7.18 9.95
N THR A 467 27.62 -7.40 11.21
CA THR A 467 28.99 -7.88 11.48
C THR A 467 29.23 -9.31 11.00
N LEU A 468 28.21 -10.18 11.02
CA LEU A 468 28.31 -11.54 10.48
C LEU A 468 28.35 -11.54 8.94
N GLU A 469 27.56 -10.69 8.29
CA GLU A 469 27.58 -10.50 6.84
C GLU A 469 28.93 -9.95 6.35
N GLU A 470 29.54 -9.00 7.07
CA GLU A 470 30.90 -8.51 6.79
C GLU A 470 31.96 -9.61 6.96
N LEU A 471 31.90 -10.40 8.04
CA LEU A 471 32.82 -11.52 8.27
C LEU A 471 32.72 -12.57 7.15
N LEU A 472 31.51 -13.03 6.81
CA LEU A 472 31.28 -14.01 5.75
C LEU A 472 31.69 -13.48 4.37
N LYS A 473 31.49 -12.18 4.11
CA LYS A 473 31.95 -11.53 2.87
C LYS A 473 33.48 -11.49 2.78
N ASN A 474 34.16 -11.18 3.88
CA ASN A 474 35.62 -11.17 3.94
C ASN A 474 36.21 -12.58 3.82
N GLU A 475 35.61 -13.58 4.47
CA GLU A 475 35.99 -14.99 4.35
C GLU A 475 35.83 -15.50 2.91
N ASN A 476 34.70 -15.21 2.28
CA ASN A 476 34.46 -15.56 0.87
C ASN A 476 35.46 -14.86 -0.07
N ALA A 477 35.80 -13.58 0.16
CA ALA A 477 36.82 -12.88 -0.60
C ALA A 477 38.22 -13.51 -0.44
N ASN A 478 38.59 -13.92 0.77
CA ASN A 478 39.84 -14.63 1.05
C ASN A 478 39.89 -16.00 0.34
N MET A 479 38.79 -16.75 0.39
CA MET A 479 38.65 -18.04 -0.30
C MET A 479 38.73 -17.89 -1.83
N GLN A 480 38.12 -16.84 -2.40
CA GLN A 480 38.25 -16.52 -3.83
C GLN A 480 39.69 -16.16 -4.22
N ALA A 481 40.40 -15.40 -3.39
CA ALA A 481 41.81 -15.07 -3.61
C ALA A 481 42.71 -16.32 -3.55
N ALA A 482 42.47 -17.22 -2.58
CA ALA A 482 43.19 -18.49 -2.48
C ALA A 482 42.93 -19.40 -3.69
N ASN A 483 41.67 -19.53 -4.13
CA ASN A 483 41.31 -20.30 -5.32
C ASN A 483 41.94 -19.70 -6.60
N TYR A 484 42.00 -18.38 -6.72
CA TYR A 484 42.68 -17.71 -7.85
C TYR A 484 44.19 -17.95 -7.85
N ALA A 485 44.84 -17.94 -6.68
CA ALA A 485 46.25 -18.30 -6.56
C ALA A 485 46.50 -19.75 -7.00
N HIS A 486 45.70 -20.71 -6.50
CA HIS A 486 45.79 -22.11 -6.90
C HIS A 486 45.56 -22.31 -8.41
N LEU A 487 44.63 -21.58 -9.03
CA LEU A 487 44.42 -21.62 -10.49
C LEU A 487 45.62 -21.08 -11.26
N LYS A 488 46.28 -20.04 -10.75
CA LYS A 488 47.49 -19.47 -11.34
C LYS A 488 48.69 -20.41 -11.23
N ASP A 489 48.82 -21.15 -10.13
CA ASP A 489 49.88 -22.14 -9.95
C ASP A 489 49.64 -23.39 -10.81
N LEU A 490 48.41 -23.91 -10.89
CA LEU A 490 48.06 -24.95 -11.85
C LEU A 490 48.31 -24.52 -13.31
N GLY A 491 48.09 -23.24 -13.63
CA GLY A 491 48.43 -22.67 -14.93
C GLY A 491 49.93 -22.63 -15.23
N ARG A 492 50.79 -22.44 -14.21
CA ARG A 492 52.25 -22.54 -14.34
C ARG A 492 52.67 -23.99 -14.59
N ASP A 493 52.09 -24.94 -13.85
CA ASP A 493 52.37 -26.37 -14.01
C ASP A 493 51.99 -26.88 -15.41
N LEU A 494 50.84 -26.43 -15.95
CA LEU A 494 50.45 -26.75 -17.32
C LEU A 494 51.46 -26.26 -18.36
N VAL A 495 51.91 -25.01 -18.26
CA VAL A 495 52.95 -24.47 -19.18
C VAL A 495 54.27 -25.23 -19.05
N ALA A 496 54.66 -25.63 -17.83
CA ALA A 496 55.86 -26.44 -17.61
C ALA A 496 55.74 -27.89 -18.12
N LEU A 497 54.53 -28.43 -18.21
CA LEU A 497 54.25 -29.73 -18.84
C LEU A 497 54.19 -29.63 -20.37
N GLU A 498 53.62 -28.56 -20.92
CA GLU A 498 53.65 -28.28 -22.36
C GLU A 498 55.08 -28.16 -22.88
N GLU A 499 55.96 -27.46 -22.16
CA GLU A 499 57.36 -27.31 -22.59
C GLU A 499 58.09 -28.66 -22.63
N LYS A 500 57.90 -29.52 -21.63
CA LYS A 500 58.41 -30.90 -21.65
C LYS A 500 57.86 -31.72 -22.80
N ILE A 501 56.61 -31.50 -23.22
CA ILE A 501 56.04 -32.16 -24.41
C ILE A 501 56.71 -31.62 -25.69
N ARG A 502 57.05 -30.32 -25.76
CA ARG A 502 57.84 -29.75 -26.88
C ARG A 502 59.25 -30.36 -26.92
N GLU A 503 59.94 -30.45 -25.79
CA GLU A 503 61.25 -31.11 -25.66
C GLU A 503 61.18 -32.56 -26.15
N MET A 504 60.29 -33.40 -25.59
CA MET A 504 60.13 -34.81 -25.97
C MET A 504 59.74 -35.00 -27.46
N THR A 505 58.97 -34.08 -28.04
CA THR A 505 58.64 -34.15 -29.48
C THR A 505 59.81 -33.73 -30.37
N ALA A 506 60.65 -32.78 -29.93
CA ALA A 506 61.90 -32.45 -30.59
C ALA A 506 62.89 -33.62 -30.55
N GLU A 507 63.10 -34.24 -29.39
CA GLU A 507 63.93 -35.44 -29.24
C GLU A 507 63.45 -36.59 -30.12
N LYS A 508 62.14 -36.87 -30.14
CA LYS A 508 61.55 -37.87 -31.05
C LYS A 508 61.82 -37.54 -32.52
N SER A 509 61.70 -36.27 -32.92
CA SER A 509 61.97 -35.85 -34.30
C SER A 509 63.45 -36.00 -34.70
N TYR A 510 64.35 -35.90 -33.72
CA TYR A 510 65.79 -36.14 -33.89
C TYR A 510 66.07 -37.65 -34.00
N ALA A 511 65.54 -38.46 -33.08
CA ALA A 511 65.68 -39.92 -33.10
C ALA A 511 65.15 -40.56 -34.40
N ASN A 512 64.03 -40.06 -34.94
CA ASN A 512 63.51 -40.51 -36.23
C ASN A 512 64.50 -40.26 -37.38
N LYS A 513 65.15 -39.09 -37.45
CA LYS A 513 66.15 -38.79 -38.50
C LYS A 513 67.36 -39.71 -38.42
N HIS A 514 67.82 -40.03 -37.20
CA HIS A 514 68.88 -41.02 -36.99
C HIS A 514 68.45 -42.43 -37.43
N LEU A 515 67.18 -42.80 -37.28
CA LEU A 515 66.65 -44.04 -37.84
C LEU A 515 66.64 -44.02 -39.37
N ASP A 516 66.18 -42.94 -40.00
CA ASP A 516 66.17 -42.77 -41.46
C ASP A 516 67.60 -42.92 -42.06
N GLU A 517 68.61 -42.33 -41.39
CA GLU A 517 70.03 -42.45 -41.76
C GLU A 517 70.54 -43.89 -41.61
N LEU A 518 70.18 -44.60 -40.53
CA LEU A 518 70.53 -46.00 -40.32
C LEU A 518 69.85 -46.95 -41.32
N GLU A 519 68.59 -46.69 -41.69
CA GLU A 519 67.90 -47.45 -42.75
C GLU A 519 68.54 -47.23 -44.12
N HIS A 520 68.96 -46.00 -44.44
CA HIS A 520 69.73 -45.71 -45.64
C HIS A 520 71.05 -46.50 -45.67
N HIS A 521 71.81 -46.52 -44.57
CA HIS A 521 73.03 -47.32 -44.46
C HIS A 521 72.75 -48.83 -44.60
N ALA A 522 71.70 -49.35 -43.97
CA ALA A 522 71.32 -50.76 -44.08
C ALA A 522 70.95 -51.16 -45.51
N MET A 523 70.22 -50.31 -46.23
CA MET A 523 69.91 -50.50 -47.67
C MET A 523 71.16 -50.46 -48.54
N LEU A 524 72.14 -49.60 -48.24
CA LEU A 524 73.40 -49.50 -48.97
C LEU A 524 74.28 -50.76 -48.76
N TRP A 525 74.32 -51.29 -47.54
CA TRP A 525 74.96 -52.59 -47.26
C TRP A 525 74.24 -53.75 -47.96
N LYS A 526 72.91 -53.78 -47.94
CA LYS A 526 72.10 -54.78 -48.65
C LYS A 526 72.38 -54.77 -50.15
N TYR A 527 72.46 -53.59 -50.77
CA TYR A 527 72.86 -53.45 -52.16
C TYR A 527 74.26 -54.03 -52.41
N LYS A 528 75.25 -53.66 -51.58
CA LYS A 528 76.63 -54.15 -51.70
C LYS A 528 76.72 -55.68 -51.61
N ILE A 529 76.01 -56.31 -50.68
CA ILE A 529 75.94 -57.77 -50.56
C ILE A 529 75.31 -58.41 -51.82
N THR A 530 74.23 -57.83 -52.36
CA THR A 530 73.64 -58.34 -53.61
C THR A 530 74.52 -58.12 -54.85
N PHE A 531 75.41 -57.11 -54.83
CA PHE A 531 76.43 -56.92 -55.86
C PHE A 531 77.53 -57.99 -55.75
N GLU A 532 78.08 -58.20 -54.54
CA GLU A 532 79.11 -59.22 -54.32
C GLU A 532 78.62 -60.63 -54.70
N LEU A 533 77.39 -61.00 -54.33
CA LEU A 533 76.74 -62.25 -54.76
C LEU A 533 76.63 -62.38 -56.29
N LYS A 534 76.31 -61.29 -57.01
CA LYS A 534 76.25 -61.29 -58.48
C LYS A 534 77.64 -61.45 -59.10
N THR A 535 78.68 -60.82 -58.56
CA THR A 535 80.05 -61.05 -59.02
C THR A 535 80.55 -62.45 -58.70
N GLN A 536 80.19 -63.04 -57.55
CA GLN A 536 80.51 -64.44 -57.24
C GLN A 536 79.81 -65.41 -58.22
N ALA A 537 78.54 -65.15 -58.57
CA ALA A 537 77.83 -65.92 -59.60
C ALA A 537 78.41 -65.77 -61.02
N GLN A 538 79.17 -64.70 -61.29
CA GLN A 538 79.93 -64.54 -62.54
C GLN A 538 81.32 -65.22 -62.51
N ILE A 539 81.76 -65.71 -61.35
CA ILE A 539 83.03 -66.44 -61.15
C ILE A 539 82.69 -67.90 -60.80
N ASP A 540 82.03 -68.62 -61.70
CA ASP A 540 81.66 -70.04 -61.51
C ASP A 540 82.90 -70.97 -61.63
N PRO A 541 83.29 -71.69 -60.56
CA PRO A 541 84.45 -72.59 -60.57
C PRO A 541 84.34 -73.84 -61.48
N ASN A 542 83.18 -74.13 -62.07
CA ASN A 542 83.04 -75.29 -62.97
C ASN A 542 83.53 -75.01 -64.41
N VAL A 543 83.62 -73.74 -64.83
CA VAL A 543 84.10 -73.41 -66.18
C VAL A 543 85.61 -73.68 -66.29
N GLY A 544 85.97 -74.70 -67.08
CA GLY A 544 87.37 -75.10 -67.32
C GLY A 544 87.83 -76.35 -66.57
N ARG A 545 87.02 -76.91 -65.65
CA ARG A 545 87.37 -78.10 -64.85
C ARG A 545 87.80 -79.30 -65.71
N ALA A 546 87.21 -79.48 -66.89
CA ALA A 546 87.54 -80.54 -67.85
C ALA A 546 88.97 -80.43 -68.43
N VAL A 547 89.53 -79.21 -68.57
CA VAL A 547 90.89 -78.99 -69.08
C VAL A 547 91.94 -79.43 -68.06
N ILE A 548 91.67 -79.18 -66.78
CA ILE A 548 92.56 -79.56 -65.67
C ILE A 548 92.70 -81.09 -65.59
N THR A 549 91.60 -81.84 -65.70
CA THR A 549 91.63 -83.31 -65.67
C THR A 549 92.37 -83.93 -66.86
N ALA A 550 92.37 -83.25 -68.02
CA ALA A 550 93.13 -83.68 -69.19
C ALA A 550 94.65 -83.51 -68.99
N LEU A 551 95.08 -82.35 -68.46
CA LEU A 551 96.48 -82.06 -68.16
C LEU A 551 97.05 -82.97 -67.06
N GLN A 552 96.24 -83.34 -66.06
CA GLN A 552 96.64 -84.28 -65.01
C GLN A 552 97.00 -85.67 -65.59
N LYS A 553 96.15 -86.25 -66.45
CA LYS A 553 96.44 -87.52 -67.14
C LYS A 553 97.70 -87.46 -68.01
N GLN A 554 98.06 -86.29 -68.52
CA GLN A 554 99.29 -86.10 -69.30
C GLN A 554 100.53 -86.05 -68.40
N CYS A 555 100.43 -85.46 -67.20
CA CYS A 555 101.51 -85.46 -66.21
C CYS A 555 101.82 -86.87 -65.68
N ASP A 556 100.81 -87.68 -65.37
CA ASP A 556 101.04 -89.03 -64.81
C ASP A 556 101.69 -89.98 -65.84
N ARG A 557 101.39 -89.80 -67.14
CA ARG A 557 102.08 -90.50 -68.23
C ARG A 557 103.56 -90.11 -68.36
N LEU A 558 103.94 -88.87 -68.00
CA LEU A 558 105.34 -88.42 -67.97
C LEU A 558 106.10 -88.89 -66.72
N ARG A 559 105.41 -89.09 -65.60
CA ARG A 559 105.99 -89.67 -64.37
C ARG A 559 106.46 -91.10 -64.58
N LEU A 560 105.61 -91.96 -65.17
CA LEU A 560 105.97 -93.34 -65.50
C LEU A 560 107.21 -93.46 -66.43
N THR A 561 107.45 -92.48 -67.31
CA THR A 561 108.68 -92.42 -68.12
C THR A 561 109.91 -91.93 -67.36
N HIS A 562 109.76 -91.27 -66.21
CA HIS A 562 110.85 -90.84 -65.36
C HIS A 562 111.35 -91.98 -64.46
N ASP A 563 110.44 -92.74 -63.86
CA ASP A 563 110.76 -93.80 -62.90
C ASP A 563 111.57 -94.94 -63.55
N GLY A 564 111.30 -95.24 -64.83
CA GLY A 564 112.09 -96.21 -65.61
C GLY A 564 113.56 -95.81 -65.83
N LEU A 565 113.89 -94.52 -65.79
CA LEU A 565 115.27 -94.01 -65.87
C LEU A 565 115.97 -94.01 -64.50
N ALA A 566 115.23 -93.93 -63.40
CA ALA A 566 115.79 -93.97 -62.05
C ALA A 566 116.44 -95.33 -61.74
N LEU A 567 115.82 -96.44 -62.15
CA LEU A 567 116.29 -97.80 -61.87
C LEU A 567 117.65 -98.14 -62.49
N VAL A 568 118.04 -97.44 -63.57
CA VAL A 568 119.35 -97.60 -64.22
C VAL A 568 120.46 -96.87 -63.43
N ARG A 569 120.11 -95.80 -62.72
CA ARG A 569 121.04 -94.98 -61.92
C ARG A 569 121.50 -95.68 -60.64
N GLU A 570 120.61 -96.38 -59.94
CA GLU A 570 120.93 -97.03 -58.65
C GLU A 570 121.99 -98.13 -58.78
N LYS A 571 121.97 -98.90 -59.88
CA LYS A 571 122.97 -99.95 -60.14
C LYS A 571 124.40 -99.42 -60.25
N LEU A 572 124.58 -98.15 -60.61
CA LEU A 572 125.91 -97.51 -60.66
C LEU A 572 126.40 -97.05 -59.28
N ILE A 573 125.46 -96.66 -58.40
CA ILE A 573 125.77 -96.13 -57.06
C ILE A 573 126.22 -97.26 -56.12
N SER A 574 125.70 -98.48 -56.28
CA SER A 574 126.11 -99.65 -55.49
C SER A 574 127.62 -99.99 -55.60
N GLY A 575 128.26 -99.63 -56.71
CA GLY A 575 129.71 -99.80 -56.90
C GLY A 575 130.56 -98.70 -56.25
N LEU A 576 130.01 -97.51 -56.05
CA LEU A 576 130.72 -96.38 -55.43
C LEU A 576 130.60 -96.42 -53.91
N GLU A 577 131.46 -97.27 -53.34
CA GLU A 577 132.25 -96.92 -52.17
C GLU A 577 131.42 -96.57 -50.91
N ASN A 578 131.07 -97.52 -50.03
CA ASN A 578 131.74 -98.81 -49.75
C ASN A 578 133.26 -98.70 -49.50
N ARG A 579 133.79 -97.47 -49.40
CA ARG A 579 135.11 -97.12 -48.88
C ARG A 579 134.95 -95.90 -47.99
N VAL A 580 135.41 -95.98 -46.74
CA VAL A 580 135.47 -94.88 -45.77
C VAL A 580 134.14 -94.10 -45.61
N ALA A 581 133.01 -94.71 -45.21
CA ALA A 581 132.86 -95.86 -44.31
C ALA A 581 133.67 -95.78 -43.00
N ASN A 582 133.88 -94.56 -42.48
CA ASN A 582 134.06 -94.30 -41.05
C ASN A 582 133.73 -92.83 -40.78
N ARG A 583 132.98 -92.38 -39.75
CA ARG A 583 132.17 -92.95 -38.65
C ARG A 583 132.04 -91.75 -37.69
N SER A 584 130.88 -91.26 -37.27
CA SER A 584 129.55 -91.88 -37.14
C SER A 584 128.46 -90.79 -37.36
N VAL A 585 127.44 -91.02 -38.21
CA VAL A 585 126.05 -91.40 -37.82
C VAL A 585 125.32 -90.23 -37.10
N ILE A 586 124.32 -89.55 -37.70
CA ILE A 586 122.94 -90.02 -38.04
C ILE A 586 122.20 -90.34 -36.72
N ASP A 587 121.02 -89.82 -36.35
CA ASP A 587 119.90 -89.15 -37.04
C ASP A 587 119.17 -88.20 -36.04
N THR A 588 118.12 -87.43 -36.33
CA THR A 588 117.35 -87.11 -37.56
C THR A 588 117.06 -85.60 -37.57
N LYS A 589 116.94 -84.98 -38.75
CA LYS A 589 116.49 -83.59 -38.91
C LYS A 589 115.89 -83.38 -40.30
N VAL A 590 115.06 -82.33 -40.46
CA VAL A 590 114.48 -81.85 -41.74
C VAL A 590 113.35 -82.77 -42.25
N LYS A 591 112.06 -82.44 -42.09
CA LYS A 591 111.26 -81.28 -42.58
C LYS A 591 110.92 -81.31 -44.10
N ALA A 592 109.69 -81.70 -44.41
CA ALA A 592 108.85 -81.13 -45.46
C ALA A 592 107.38 -81.42 -45.09
N MET A 593 106.36 -80.60 -45.33
CA MET A 593 106.24 -79.20 -45.80
C MET A 593 104.83 -78.70 -45.37
N ILE A 594 104.45 -77.42 -45.28
CA ILE A 594 105.11 -76.11 -45.52
C ILE A 594 104.57 -75.09 -44.48
N GLN A 595 104.49 -73.78 -44.77
CA GLN A 595 103.75 -72.76 -43.98
C GLN A 595 103.24 -71.61 -44.88
N ARG A 596 102.36 -70.76 -44.30
CA ARG A 596 102.11 -69.31 -44.59
C ARG A 596 101.23 -68.95 -45.80
N LYS A 597 100.54 -67.79 -45.84
CA LYS A 597 100.62 -66.53 -45.03
C LYS A 597 99.25 -65.93 -44.64
N GLY A 598 99.25 -65.07 -43.61
CA GLY A 598 98.38 -63.87 -43.47
C GLY A 598 97.04 -64.09 -42.74
N PHE A 599 96.48 -63.12 -41.99
CA PHE A 599 96.87 -61.73 -41.68
C PHE A 599 96.42 -61.36 -40.23
N ASP A 600 96.63 -60.12 -39.77
CA ASP A 600 96.65 -59.68 -38.36
C ASP A 600 95.36 -59.88 -37.51
N GLY A 601 95.49 -59.77 -36.18
CA GLY A 601 94.46 -60.15 -35.19
C GLY A 601 93.92 -59.05 -34.24
N PRO A 602 94.16 -59.12 -32.91
CA PRO A 602 93.05 -58.97 -31.95
C PRO A 602 93.14 -57.80 -30.94
N ALA A 603 92.01 -57.14 -30.66
CA ALA A 603 91.80 -56.28 -29.48
C ALA A 603 90.33 -55.86 -29.21
N SER A 604 89.51 -55.65 -30.25
CA SER A 604 88.34 -54.74 -30.15
C SER A 604 87.01 -55.34 -29.68
N ILE A 605 86.88 -56.66 -29.50
CA ILE A 605 85.56 -57.31 -29.38
C ILE A 605 85.10 -57.44 -27.91
N GLU A 606 86.01 -57.80 -27.01
CA GLU A 606 85.68 -58.15 -25.62
C GLU A 606 85.26 -56.94 -24.77
N ALA A 607 85.92 -55.79 -24.97
CA ALA A 607 85.59 -54.54 -24.29
C ALA A 607 84.18 -54.01 -24.63
N ASN A 608 83.75 -54.19 -25.88
CA ASN A 608 82.42 -53.73 -26.34
C ASN A 608 81.28 -54.57 -25.78
N LEU A 609 81.49 -55.89 -25.61
CA LEU A 609 80.49 -56.79 -25.00
C LEU A 609 80.28 -56.50 -23.50
N ILE A 610 81.36 -56.26 -22.75
CA ILE A 610 81.28 -55.92 -21.32
C ILE A 610 80.55 -54.57 -21.13
N LYS A 611 80.83 -53.58 -21.98
CA LYS A 611 80.16 -52.28 -21.94
C LYS A 611 78.67 -52.40 -22.30
N GLY A 612 78.34 -53.08 -23.39
CA GLY A 612 76.95 -53.35 -23.79
C GLY A 612 76.12 -54.05 -22.69
N CYS A 613 76.69 -55.06 -22.03
CA CYS A 613 76.04 -55.73 -20.90
C CYS A 613 75.84 -54.84 -19.65
N ALA A 614 76.65 -53.79 -19.46
CA ALA A 614 76.44 -52.80 -18.41
C ALA A 614 75.35 -51.80 -18.80
N ASP A 615 75.39 -51.30 -20.04
CA ASP A 615 74.43 -50.32 -20.56
C ASP A 615 73.03 -50.93 -20.70
N PHE A 616 72.88 -52.19 -21.13
CA PHE A 616 71.58 -52.89 -21.12
C PHE A 616 71.02 -53.14 -19.72
N ARG A 617 71.86 -53.34 -18.69
CA ARG A 617 71.42 -53.42 -17.28
C ARG A 617 71.01 -52.07 -16.70
N ARG A 618 71.59 -50.98 -17.23
CA ARG A 618 71.18 -49.61 -16.91
C ARG A 618 69.83 -49.31 -17.54
N ALA A 619 69.70 -49.59 -18.84
CA ALA A 619 68.45 -49.46 -19.58
C ALA A 619 67.30 -50.27 -18.96
N THR A 620 67.51 -51.53 -18.56
CA THR A 620 66.46 -52.29 -17.84
C THR A 620 66.10 -51.63 -16.51
N LYS A 621 67.07 -51.23 -15.67
CA LYS A 621 66.75 -50.50 -14.43
C LYS A 621 66.11 -49.12 -14.63
N GLU A 622 66.24 -48.53 -15.81
CA GLU A 622 65.60 -47.27 -16.16
C GLU A 622 64.21 -47.49 -16.78
N THR A 623 63.98 -48.59 -17.51
CA THR A 623 62.62 -49.02 -17.94
C THR A 623 61.80 -49.57 -16.78
N ASP A 624 62.40 -50.31 -15.84
CA ASP A 624 61.72 -50.82 -14.64
C ASP A 624 61.24 -49.64 -13.78
N LYS A 625 62.11 -48.65 -13.56
CA LYS A 625 61.75 -47.38 -12.89
C LYS A 625 60.80 -46.51 -13.70
N ALA A 626 60.74 -46.66 -15.02
CA ALA A 626 59.73 -46.01 -15.84
C ALA A 626 58.37 -46.72 -15.68
N SER A 627 58.34 -48.06 -15.57
CA SER A 627 57.13 -48.82 -15.22
C SER A 627 56.65 -48.42 -13.83
N GLU A 628 57.47 -48.51 -12.78
CA GLU A 628 57.11 -48.11 -11.41
C GLU A 628 56.54 -46.66 -11.34
N ARG A 629 57.00 -45.76 -12.21
CA ARG A 629 56.48 -44.39 -12.36
C ARG A 629 55.17 -44.31 -13.14
N ILE A 630 55.00 -45.12 -14.19
CA ILE A 630 53.75 -45.21 -14.97
C ILE A 630 52.67 -45.90 -14.14
N ASP A 631 53.00 -46.98 -13.44
CA ASP A 631 52.13 -47.71 -12.52
C ASP A 631 51.71 -46.79 -11.35
N GLY A 632 52.65 -46.07 -10.73
CA GLY A 632 52.33 -45.03 -9.73
C GLY A 632 51.55 -43.83 -10.28
N GLN A 633 51.66 -43.52 -11.58
CA GLN A 633 50.80 -42.53 -12.25
C GLN A 633 49.41 -43.09 -12.55
N LEU A 634 49.27 -44.37 -12.87
CA LEU A 634 48.00 -45.06 -13.05
C LEU A 634 47.24 -45.14 -11.72
N ASP A 635 47.91 -45.53 -10.62
CA ASP A 635 47.34 -45.50 -9.27
C ASP A 635 46.87 -44.08 -8.88
N ALA A 636 47.69 -43.05 -9.12
CA ALA A 636 47.30 -41.67 -8.87
C ALA A 636 46.12 -41.19 -9.76
N LEU A 637 46.03 -41.69 -11.00
CA LEU A 637 44.92 -41.41 -11.91
C LEU A 637 43.64 -42.15 -11.52
N ASP A 638 43.72 -43.40 -11.05
CA ASP A 638 42.56 -44.15 -10.57
C ASP A 638 42.10 -43.67 -9.18
N GLU A 639 43.01 -43.23 -8.31
CA GLU A 639 42.66 -42.44 -7.12
C GLU A 639 41.89 -41.17 -7.49
N ARG A 640 42.39 -40.39 -8.45
CA ARG A 640 41.74 -39.15 -8.90
C ARG A 640 40.38 -39.43 -9.56
N ARG A 641 40.29 -40.50 -10.36
CA ARG A 641 39.03 -40.99 -10.95
C ARG A 641 38.04 -41.42 -9.87
N ASN A 642 38.48 -42.08 -8.81
CA ASN A 642 37.61 -42.51 -7.71
C ASN A 642 37.18 -41.34 -6.82
N LYS A 643 38.04 -40.33 -6.61
CA LYS A 643 37.65 -39.04 -5.99
C LYS A 643 36.58 -38.32 -6.82
N VAL A 644 36.77 -38.22 -8.15
CA VAL A 644 35.77 -37.63 -9.07
C VAL A 644 34.47 -38.45 -9.15
N LYS A 645 34.52 -39.79 -9.05
CA LYS A 645 33.31 -40.63 -8.90
C LYS A 645 32.57 -40.31 -7.60
N ALA A 646 33.27 -40.26 -6.47
CA ALA A 646 32.65 -39.95 -5.17
C ALA A 646 32.03 -38.53 -5.16
N GLU A 647 32.68 -37.56 -5.81
CA GLU A 647 32.10 -36.23 -6.04
C GLU A 647 30.86 -36.28 -6.93
N ALA A 648 30.88 -37.06 -8.03
CA ALA A 648 29.72 -37.23 -8.91
C ALA A 648 28.54 -37.97 -8.22
N GLU A 649 28.82 -38.98 -7.40
CA GLU A 649 27.84 -39.70 -6.59
C GLU A 649 27.23 -38.80 -5.49
N HIS A 650 28.05 -37.99 -4.83
CA HIS A 650 27.62 -36.97 -3.87
C HIS A 650 26.79 -35.85 -4.54
N LEU A 651 27.13 -35.44 -5.76
CA LEU A 651 26.32 -34.51 -6.55
C LEU A 651 25.01 -35.15 -7.02
N ALA A 652 25.01 -36.42 -7.43
CA ALA A 652 23.81 -37.16 -7.78
C ALA A 652 22.87 -37.33 -6.57
N PHE A 653 23.43 -37.63 -5.38
CA PHE A 653 22.67 -37.66 -4.13
C PHE A 653 22.08 -36.28 -3.79
N LYS A 654 22.85 -35.20 -3.92
CA LYS A 654 22.35 -33.83 -3.75
C LYS A 654 21.20 -33.50 -4.71
N ILE A 655 21.34 -33.85 -6.00
CA ILE A 655 20.26 -33.70 -6.98
C ILE A 655 19.03 -34.51 -6.56
N GLN A 656 19.19 -35.75 -6.12
CA GLN A 656 18.08 -36.59 -5.65
C GLN A 656 17.39 -36.01 -4.41
N THR A 657 18.15 -35.44 -3.46
CA THR A 657 17.56 -34.76 -2.29
C THR A 657 16.85 -33.45 -2.67
N PHE A 658 17.40 -32.65 -3.59
CA PHE A 658 16.72 -31.46 -4.08
C PHE A 658 15.46 -31.78 -4.89
N VAL A 659 15.45 -32.88 -5.66
CA VAL A 659 14.23 -33.35 -6.36
C VAL A 659 13.17 -33.79 -5.36
N LYS A 660 13.53 -34.51 -4.29
CA LYS A 660 12.59 -34.85 -3.20
C LYS A 660 12.02 -33.59 -2.54
N GLN A 661 12.87 -32.66 -2.13
CA GLN A 661 12.45 -31.38 -1.53
C GLN A 661 11.58 -30.55 -2.50
N GLN A 662 11.88 -30.56 -3.80
CA GLN A 662 11.05 -29.89 -4.81
C GLN A 662 9.66 -30.54 -4.91
N GLU A 663 9.56 -31.87 -4.83
CA GLU A 663 8.27 -32.57 -4.90
C GLU A 663 7.47 -32.44 -3.59
N GLU A 664 8.13 -32.47 -2.43
CA GLU A 664 7.55 -32.14 -1.13
C GLU A 664 6.97 -30.72 -1.12
N LEU A 665 7.72 -29.73 -1.62
CA LEU A 665 7.25 -28.34 -1.78
C LEU A 665 6.11 -28.23 -2.80
N ARG A 666 6.11 -29.00 -3.90
CA ARG A 666 4.99 -29.06 -4.86
C ARG A 666 3.74 -29.64 -4.24
N MET A 667 3.86 -30.70 -3.43
CA MET A 667 2.72 -31.32 -2.74
C MET A 667 2.14 -30.40 -1.65
N SER A 668 3.00 -29.74 -0.88
CA SER A 668 2.56 -28.70 0.07
C SER A 668 1.86 -27.53 -0.64
N LEU A 669 2.43 -27.03 -1.75
CA LEU A 669 1.79 -25.96 -2.53
C LEU A 669 0.46 -26.40 -3.15
N ARG A 670 0.34 -27.65 -3.60
CA ARG A 670 -0.93 -28.25 -4.08
C ARG A 670 -1.97 -28.32 -2.96
N TYR A 671 -1.57 -28.77 -1.76
CA TYR A 671 -2.44 -28.84 -0.58
C TYR A 671 -2.99 -27.46 -0.20
N GLU A 672 -2.12 -26.45 -0.03
CA GLU A 672 -2.51 -25.07 0.28
C GLU A 672 -3.43 -24.45 -0.79
N CYS A 673 -3.14 -24.69 -2.07
CA CYS A 673 -4.00 -24.23 -3.17
C CYS A 673 -5.38 -24.91 -3.15
N ASN A 674 -5.43 -26.22 -2.87
CA ASN A 674 -6.67 -26.98 -2.77
C ASN A 674 -7.50 -26.57 -1.55
N GLN A 675 -6.87 -26.38 -0.39
CA GLN A 675 -7.56 -25.86 0.80
C GLN A 675 -8.15 -24.46 0.53
N LYS A 676 -7.34 -23.54 -0.03
CA LYS A 676 -7.81 -22.19 -0.39
C LYS A 676 -8.99 -22.21 -1.37
N THR A 677 -8.98 -23.11 -2.36
CA THR A 677 -10.12 -23.23 -3.29
C THR A 677 -11.34 -23.85 -2.63
N LEU A 678 -11.17 -24.81 -1.71
CA LEU A 678 -12.26 -25.37 -0.90
C LEU A 678 -12.90 -24.32 0.02
N GLU A 679 -12.11 -23.47 0.69
CA GLU A 679 -12.61 -22.36 1.53
C GLU A 679 -13.39 -21.32 0.69
N LEU A 680 -12.90 -20.99 -0.51
CA LEU A 680 -13.59 -20.10 -1.46
C LEU A 680 -14.89 -20.72 -2.00
N LEU A 681 -14.93 -22.03 -2.24
CA LEU A 681 -16.13 -22.73 -2.68
C LEU A 681 -17.15 -22.87 -1.54
N ALA A 682 -16.71 -23.17 -0.32
CA ALA A 682 -17.55 -23.26 0.87
C ALA A 682 -18.19 -21.89 1.21
N THR A 683 -17.40 -20.81 1.19
CA THR A 683 -17.94 -19.44 1.39
C THR A 683 -18.90 -19.04 0.27
N ALA A 684 -18.61 -19.37 -1.00
CA ALA A 684 -19.53 -19.15 -2.11
C ALA A 684 -20.85 -19.95 -1.96
N LEU A 685 -20.81 -21.19 -1.45
CA LEU A 685 -21.99 -21.99 -1.12
C LEU A 685 -22.80 -21.37 0.02
N GLN A 686 -22.15 -20.87 1.08
CA GLN A 686 -22.86 -20.18 2.17
C GLN A 686 -23.48 -18.86 1.69
N HIS A 687 -22.79 -18.06 0.87
CA HIS A 687 -23.41 -16.86 0.26
C HIS A 687 -24.61 -17.21 -0.64
N ARG A 688 -24.58 -18.33 -1.38
CA ARG A 688 -25.74 -18.85 -2.13
C ARG A 688 -26.87 -19.29 -1.21
N ARG A 689 -26.57 -19.92 -0.05
CA ARG A 689 -27.56 -20.25 0.98
C ARG A 689 -28.19 -19.00 1.59
N CYS A 690 -27.40 -18.00 1.99
CA CYS A 690 -27.89 -16.72 2.49
C CYS A 690 -28.85 -16.05 1.51
N ARG A 691 -28.50 -15.96 0.22
CA ARG A 691 -29.40 -15.42 -0.82
C ARG A 691 -30.70 -16.22 -0.93
N ARG A 692 -30.66 -17.56 -0.90
CA ARG A 692 -31.88 -18.39 -0.90
C ARG A 692 -32.75 -18.16 0.35
N TYR A 693 -32.15 -17.96 1.52
CA TYR A 693 -32.89 -17.60 2.74
C TYR A 693 -33.46 -16.17 2.68
N GLU A 694 -32.77 -15.22 2.04
CA GLU A 694 -33.28 -13.88 1.76
C GLU A 694 -34.43 -13.92 0.74
N GLU A 695 -34.31 -14.71 -0.33
CA GLU A 695 -35.35 -14.92 -1.35
C GLU A 695 -36.58 -15.62 -0.76
N LEU A 696 -36.39 -16.59 0.14
CA LEU A 696 -37.46 -17.23 0.92
C LEU A 696 -38.12 -16.22 1.87
N ARG A 697 -37.35 -15.45 2.64
CA ARG A 697 -37.86 -14.38 3.54
C ARG A 697 -38.67 -13.31 2.79
N ASN A 698 -38.32 -13.06 1.53
CA ASN A 698 -39.01 -12.14 0.64
C ASN A 698 -40.17 -12.80 -0.15
N ASN A 699 -40.54 -14.05 0.17
CA ASN A 699 -41.57 -14.85 -0.52
C ASN A 699 -41.38 -14.97 -2.05
N LYS A 700 -40.14 -14.87 -2.54
CA LYS A 700 -39.79 -14.97 -3.98
C LYS A 700 -39.41 -16.38 -4.42
N TRP A 701 -39.17 -17.30 -3.49
CA TRP A 701 -38.77 -18.67 -3.78
C TRP A 701 -39.78 -19.68 -3.19
N SER A 702 -40.24 -20.61 -4.01
CA SER A 702 -41.27 -21.61 -3.66
C SER A 702 -40.82 -23.01 -4.08
N VAL A 703 -40.57 -23.88 -3.09
CA VAL A 703 -40.06 -25.23 -3.31
C VAL A 703 -41.21 -26.18 -3.61
N HIS A 704 -41.30 -26.65 -4.86
CA HIS A 704 -42.25 -27.69 -5.26
C HIS A 704 -41.61 -29.07 -5.08
N ILE A 705 -41.71 -29.62 -3.87
CA ILE A 705 -41.28 -31.00 -3.56
C ILE A 705 -42.24 -31.96 -4.27
N LYS A 706 -41.73 -32.85 -5.12
CA LYS A 706 -42.54 -33.79 -5.93
C LYS A 706 -42.44 -35.25 -5.47
N SER A 707 -41.50 -35.56 -4.59
CA SER A 707 -41.25 -36.90 -4.08
C SER A 707 -40.63 -36.82 -2.68
N THR A 708 -40.42 -37.97 -2.03
CA THR A 708 -39.70 -38.07 -0.76
C THR A 708 -38.27 -37.53 -0.93
N VAL A 709 -37.92 -36.50 -0.17
CA VAL A 709 -36.63 -35.78 -0.28
C VAL A 709 -35.42 -36.71 -0.11
N GLU A 710 -35.59 -37.79 0.65
CA GLU A 710 -34.58 -38.82 0.91
C GLU A 710 -34.23 -39.62 -0.36
N ASP A 711 -35.19 -39.87 -1.26
CA ASP A 711 -34.97 -40.58 -2.52
C ASP A 711 -34.24 -39.69 -3.54
N GLU A 712 -34.62 -38.42 -3.68
CA GLU A 712 -33.90 -37.45 -4.52
C GLU A 712 -32.47 -37.22 -4.00
N LEU A 713 -32.26 -37.25 -2.67
CA LEU A 713 -30.93 -37.16 -2.06
C LEU A 713 -30.09 -38.41 -2.32
N ALA A 714 -30.68 -39.61 -2.24
CA ALA A 714 -29.99 -40.86 -2.58
C ALA A 714 -29.61 -40.93 -4.08
N GLU A 715 -30.51 -40.53 -4.97
CA GLU A 715 -30.26 -40.52 -6.41
C GLU A 715 -29.23 -39.46 -6.83
N THR A 716 -29.18 -38.31 -6.15
CA THR A 716 -28.16 -37.28 -6.40
C THR A 716 -26.80 -37.66 -5.79
N ASN A 717 -26.76 -38.26 -4.60
CA ASN A 717 -25.50 -38.76 -4.01
C ASN A 717 -24.88 -39.89 -4.83
N THR A 718 -25.67 -40.86 -5.32
CA THR A 718 -25.16 -41.92 -6.20
C THR A 718 -24.59 -41.37 -7.52
N LYS A 719 -25.24 -40.37 -8.12
CA LYS A 719 -24.71 -39.64 -9.29
C LYS A 719 -23.40 -38.90 -8.97
N CYS A 720 -23.28 -38.27 -7.79
CA CYS A 720 -22.04 -37.62 -7.37
C CYS A 720 -20.91 -38.63 -7.15
N CYS A 721 -21.16 -39.77 -6.50
CA CYS A 721 -20.17 -40.84 -6.31
C CYS A 721 -19.67 -41.45 -7.63
N LEU A 722 -20.53 -41.52 -8.66
CA LEU A 722 -20.11 -41.91 -10.02
C LEU A 722 -19.20 -40.84 -10.65
N LEU A 723 -19.53 -39.56 -10.52
CA LEU A 723 -18.70 -38.46 -11.01
C LEU A 723 -17.33 -38.39 -10.30
N VAL A 724 -17.27 -38.64 -8.99
CA VAL A 724 -16.00 -38.71 -8.24
C VAL A 724 -15.10 -39.82 -8.79
N LYS A 725 -15.65 -41.02 -9.05
CA LYS A 725 -14.89 -42.12 -9.67
C LYS A 725 -14.37 -41.77 -11.07
N VAL A 726 -15.18 -41.09 -11.90
CA VAL A 726 -14.75 -40.64 -13.23
C VAL A 726 -13.62 -39.60 -13.13
N VAL A 727 -13.71 -38.63 -12.21
CA VAL A 727 -12.64 -37.64 -11.98
C VAL A 727 -11.36 -38.31 -11.47
N GLN A 728 -11.46 -39.29 -10.57
CA GLN A 728 -10.32 -40.05 -10.07
C GLN A 728 -9.58 -40.83 -11.17
N ILE A 729 -10.30 -41.39 -12.14
CA ILE A 729 -9.71 -42.08 -13.30
C ILE A 729 -9.03 -41.10 -14.27
N LEU A 730 -9.62 -39.91 -14.50
CA LEU A 730 -9.09 -38.93 -15.44
C LEU A 730 -7.90 -38.10 -14.92
N MET A 731 -7.71 -38.00 -13.59
CA MET A 731 -6.59 -37.26 -12.98
C MET A 731 -5.19 -37.73 -13.44
N PRO A 732 -4.84 -39.03 -13.45
CA PRO A 732 -3.53 -39.49 -13.95
C PRO A 732 -3.39 -39.40 -15.48
N GLU A 733 -4.48 -39.53 -16.25
CA GLU A 733 -4.42 -39.55 -17.72
C GLU A 733 -4.23 -38.16 -18.34
N LEU A 734 -4.67 -37.08 -17.67
CA LEU A 734 -4.71 -35.72 -18.22
C LEU A 734 -4.02 -34.68 -17.33
N PRO A 735 -2.69 -34.76 -17.12
CA PRO A 735 -1.94 -33.81 -16.27
C PRO A 735 -2.09 -32.34 -16.71
N ASN A 736 -2.29 -32.09 -18.01
CA ASN A 736 -2.53 -30.75 -18.57
C ASN A 736 -3.85 -30.10 -18.11
N LEU A 737 -4.76 -30.87 -17.51
CA LEU A 737 -6.05 -30.41 -16.98
C LEU A 737 -6.17 -30.57 -15.46
N GLN A 738 -5.09 -30.99 -14.78
CA GLN A 738 -5.13 -31.41 -13.37
C GLN A 738 -5.78 -30.38 -12.45
N TYR A 739 -5.39 -29.10 -12.51
CA TYR A 739 -6.01 -28.02 -11.73
C TYR A 739 -7.55 -27.93 -11.88
N LYS A 740 -8.11 -28.22 -13.07
CA LYS A 740 -9.57 -28.24 -13.27
C LYS A 740 -10.19 -29.48 -12.64
N LEU A 741 -9.55 -30.64 -12.78
CA LEU A 741 -9.99 -31.90 -12.16
C LEU A 741 -9.95 -31.82 -10.63
N ASP A 742 -8.89 -31.23 -10.06
CA ASP A 742 -8.76 -30.93 -8.62
C ASP A 742 -9.94 -30.07 -8.14
N THR A 743 -10.24 -28.95 -8.84
CA THR A 743 -11.40 -28.10 -8.46
C THR A 743 -12.76 -28.79 -8.63
N LEU A 744 -12.89 -29.76 -9.54
CA LEU A 744 -14.12 -30.55 -9.69
C LEU A 744 -14.25 -31.60 -8.58
N ALA A 745 -13.16 -32.26 -8.19
CA ALA A 745 -13.14 -33.17 -7.05
C ALA A 745 -13.55 -32.46 -5.75
N LEU A 746 -13.01 -31.25 -5.51
CA LEU A 746 -13.37 -30.41 -4.35
C LEU A 746 -14.82 -29.90 -4.40
N GLN A 747 -15.39 -29.66 -5.58
CA GLN A 747 -16.81 -29.33 -5.72
C GLN A 747 -17.72 -30.54 -5.45
N LEU A 748 -17.28 -31.75 -5.80
CA LEU A 748 -18.05 -32.98 -5.57
C LEU A 748 -18.03 -33.43 -4.11
N SER A 749 -16.89 -33.34 -3.40
CA SER A 749 -16.83 -33.64 -1.96
C SER A 749 -17.62 -32.65 -1.11
N LEU A 750 -17.60 -31.35 -1.46
CA LEU A 750 -18.50 -30.34 -0.88
C LEU A 750 -19.99 -30.58 -1.18
N ALA A 751 -20.32 -31.44 -2.16
CA ALA A 751 -21.70 -31.79 -2.51
C ALA A 751 -22.19 -33.07 -1.82
N THR A 752 -21.34 -34.10 -1.67
CA THR A 752 -21.70 -35.34 -0.94
C THR A 752 -21.66 -35.17 0.58
N GLY A 753 -20.91 -34.19 1.09
CA GLY A 753 -20.73 -33.94 2.53
C GLY A 753 -19.60 -34.74 3.17
N ASP A 754 -18.98 -35.67 2.43
CA ASP A 754 -17.78 -36.39 2.86
C ASP A 754 -16.55 -35.47 2.85
N VAL A 755 -16.31 -34.78 3.98
CA VAL A 755 -15.03 -34.13 4.27
C VAL A 755 -14.01 -35.19 4.70
N THR A 756 -13.78 -36.18 3.84
CA THR A 756 -12.64 -37.08 3.94
C THR A 756 -11.50 -36.49 3.11
N HIS A 757 -10.45 -36.02 3.79
CA HIS A 757 -9.27 -35.52 3.10
C HIS A 757 -8.63 -36.68 2.31
N PRO A 758 -8.39 -36.53 1.00
CA PRO A 758 -7.52 -37.45 0.28
C PRO A 758 -6.09 -37.28 0.81
N SER A 759 -5.45 -38.40 1.15
CA SER A 759 -4.06 -38.49 1.60
C SER A 759 -3.07 -38.44 0.44
#